data_AF-A0A8C7PKA9-F1
#
_entry.id   AF-A0A8C7PKA9-F1
#
_cell.length_a   1.000
_cell.length_b   1.000
_cell.length_c   1.000
_cell.angle_alpha   90.00
_cell.angle_beta   90.00
_cell.angle_gamma   90.00
#
_symmetry.space_group_name_H-M   'P 1'
#
loop_
_entity.id
_entity.type
_entity.pdbx_description
1 polymer ?
#
loop_
_entity_poly.entity_id
_entity_poly.type
_entity_poly.pdbx_seq_one_letter_code
_entity_poly.pdbx_strand_id
1 'polypeptide(L)'
;MRLKAALPKLELYLYAAVLYLSLLWAGTWIWDASADNVNRKVFKKSVKPGWHYFGRKMDVADFEWVMWFTTFRNHILFALAGHVIFAKVCSLISPRHRSLIYGLYGGLAVLVSMGGGFLALVLSHCFILYSVALVKRKWIVFVAGLASLASFKMEPFNTWQEGFVTGYFDLQDILFYGGSCFTIMRCMSFALENCEKKDGNYTFIDLLKYNFYLPFFYFGPIQTFDQFHVQANNPNLTRKQREMWNITTGALLHLGAIFVVDVFFHYLYILTIPNDMKLVKQLSDWSLAGLAYSNLVYDWVKAAVMFGVINTVARLDHLDPPQPPKCITMLYVFAETHFDRGINDWLCKYVYDYIGGSHKNIFKELVATICTFVVTTLWLGPCELVYIWSFFNCFGLNLELWVDKIFSLPPFSNIEYAIGEAMSRRIRAVFGALNFWTIVLYNVLALNSLEFAKLVGKRLIVQGFPLSTLSVLFVTYCGVQLVKERERKQAFLDDPEPAAVPQDMPEEAMFLSNLEEGGKKEIVLKDVEPGVMAMILRYIYTSDINLTEQNVQDIFMVANMYQIPSIFSVCVSYLQEKLVLGNCLAIFRLGLLLDCPRLAFTAREFICERYQLIIRDQDFHQLGPSELAAIITSDALNVDREEVVFESLMDWVGYDRTERVKELPDLLHCVRFRLIPVDYFTEKVENHKWIQANTEVKKELQLIKDAHKGRLPEVQRSRNRKSKMAGDKEDEEDSDDEQGLLPGILNNNPRFGMFETDLILMISDTGSVAYDPVGNECFVASESTEIPKNHCSLVTKENQVFVAGGFLLNEDNKEEPLSSYFLQFDPVSGEWLGMPSLPGPRCLFGLTEAENSIFVVGGKEMKEGEHVLDSVMIYDRQSFKWGESDPLPYTVYGHGTVSHNGLVYVIGGKAESKKCIRKVSVYNPTKFEWKELAPMKLARSLFAVTVHNNQIYVATGVTDTGLTSTVEVYDIATNKWSEFVEFPQERSSMNMISMGECLYAVGGFAMMPSETSDEPQPTEMNDIWRFEEDCWNGILREISYAAGATILAVKLNTLRLTKM
;
A
#
# COMPACT_ATOMS: atom_id res chain seq x y z
N MET A 1 -35.89 -32.10 -6.13
CA MET A 1 -36.24 -31.43 -4.84
C MET A 1 -37.74 -31.56 -4.54
N ARG A 2 -38.14 -32.27 -3.47
CA ARG A 2 -39.54 -32.30 -2.98
C ARG A 2 -39.81 -31.10 -2.06
N LEU A 3 -39.85 -29.89 -2.62
CA LEU A 3 -40.22 -28.64 -1.93
C LEU A 3 -41.70 -28.56 -1.50
N LYS A 4 -42.48 -29.64 -1.64
CA LYS A 4 -43.95 -29.59 -1.67
C LYS A 4 -44.63 -29.48 -0.30
N ALA A 5 -43.96 -29.82 0.80
CA ALA A 5 -44.57 -29.84 2.13
C ALA A 5 -44.63 -28.45 2.81
N ALA A 6 -45.84 -27.96 3.03
CA ALA A 6 -46.11 -26.74 3.80
C ALA A 6 -45.96 -26.99 5.31
N LEU A 7 -45.39 -26.02 6.04
CA LEU A 7 -45.39 -26.01 7.51
C LEU A 7 -46.61 -25.24 8.05
N PRO A 8 -47.05 -25.51 9.29
CA PRO A 8 -48.08 -24.73 9.97
C PRO A 8 -47.78 -23.22 9.96
N LYS A 9 -48.79 -22.38 9.70
CA LYS A 9 -48.61 -20.91 9.66
C LYS A 9 -48.09 -20.34 10.98
N LEU A 10 -48.52 -20.89 12.11
CA LEU A 10 -48.09 -20.44 13.43
C LEU A 10 -46.60 -20.73 13.68
N GLU A 11 -46.11 -21.87 13.21
CA GLU A 11 -44.68 -22.22 13.22
C GLU A 11 -43.86 -21.25 12.36
N LEU A 12 -44.36 -20.92 11.16
CA LEU A 12 -43.73 -19.94 10.28
C LEU A 12 -43.72 -18.52 10.87
N TYR A 13 -44.79 -18.09 11.54
CA TYR A 13 -44.83 -16.80 12.23
C TYR A 13 -43.85 -16.74 13.40
N LEU A 14 -43.70 -17.83 14.16
CA LEU A 14 -42.70 -17.94 15.22
C LEU A 14 -41.28 -17.82 14.64
N TYR A 15 -40.98 -18.54 13.56
CA TYR A 15 -39.68 -18.45 12.89
C TYR A 15 -39.39 -17.05 12.36
N ALA A 16 -40.39 -16.37 11.78
CA ALA A 16 -40.27 -14.98 11.36
C ALA A 16 -40.00 -14.05 12.56
N ALA A 17 -40.74 -14.20 13.65
CA ALA A 17 -40.55 -13.38 14.84
C ALA A 17 -39.13 -13.56 15.44
N VAL A 18 -38.65 -14.80 15.56
CA VAL A 18 -37.29 -15.09 16.04
C VAL A 18 -36.24 -14.44 15.15
N LEU A 19 -36.35 -14.58 13.83
CA LEU A 19 -35.39 -13.99 12.90
C LEU A 19 -35.38 -12.46 12.99
N TYR A 20 -36.54 -11.81 12.89
CA TYR A 20 -36.63 -10.35 12.90
C TYR A 20 -36.16 -9.75 14.22
N LEU A 21 -36.55 -10.32 15.36
CA LEU A 21 -36.10 -9.84 16.67
C LEU A 21 -34.59 -10.04 16.84
N SER A 22 -34.04 -11.15 16.35
CA SER A 22 -32.59 -11.40 16.41
C SER A 22 -31.79 -10.45 15.54
N LEU A 23 -32.30 -10.10 14.35
CA LEU A 23 -31.66 -9.12 13.46
C LEU A 23 -31.71 -7.71 14.04
N LEU A 24 -32.86 -7.31 14.63
CA LEU A 24 -32.98 -6.04 15.35
C LEU A 24 -32.00 -5.98 16.53
N TRP A 25 -31.93 -7.07 17.31
CA TRP A 25 -31.00 -7.19 18.44
C TRP A 25 -29.55 -7.08 17.97
N ALA A 26 -29.12 -7.85 16.98
CA ALA A 26 -27.76 -7.74 16.45
C ALA A 26 -27.48 -6.34 15.89
N GLY A 27 -28.47 -5.70 15.25
CA GLY A 27 -28.38 -4.33 14.75
C GLY A 27 -28.13 -3.29 15.85
N THR A 28 -28.77 -3.42 17.02
CA THR A 28 -28.50 -2.51 18.16
C THR A 28 -27.07 -2.65 18.67
N TRP A 29 -26.55 -3.89 18.73
CA TRP A 29 -25.15 -4.13 19.13
C TRP A 29 -24.14 -3.52 18.16
N ILE A 30 -24.40 -3.62 16.84
CA ILE A 30 -23.55 -2.97 15.82
C ILE A 30 -23.64 -1.45 15.94
N TRP A 31 -24.85 -0.91 16.16
CA TRP A 31 -25.05 0.51 16.36
C TRP A 31 -24.25 1.03 17.55
N ASP A 32 -24.31 0.36 18.70
CA ASP A 32 -23.57 0.75 19.90
C ASP A 32 -22.06 0.68 19.63
N ALA A 33 -21.58 -0.41 19.03
CA ALA A 33 -20.17 -0.56 18.64
C ALA A 33 -19.71 0.56 17.69
N SER A 34 -20.55 0.98 16.76
CA SER A 34 -20.29 2.07 15.83
C SER A 34 -20.27 3.43 16.53
N ALA A 35 -21.31 3.75 17.30
CA ALA A 35 -21.49 5.04 17.97
C ALA A 35 -20.36 5.32 18.98
N ASP A 36 -19.98 4.30 19.78
CA ASP A 36 -18.96 4.44 20.82
C ASP A 36 -17.54 4.61 20.24
N ASN A 37 -17.32 4.23 18.97
CA ASN A 37 -15.99 4.14 18.37
C ASN A 37 -15.78 5.04 17.14
N VAL A 38 -16.71 5.95 16.82
CA VAL A 38 -16.61 6.95 15.72
C VAL A 38 -15.25 7.65 15.67
N ASN A 39 -14.67 8.00 16.83
CA ASN A 39 -13.47 8.83 16.93
C ASN A 39 -12.15 8.04 16.86
N ARG A 40 -12.20 6.71 16.65
CA ARG A 40 -10.99 5.89 16.55
C ARG A 40 -10.10 6.35 15.39
N LYS A 41 -8.78 6.37 15.62
CA LYS A 41 -7.78 6.76 14.60
C LYS A 41 -7.91 5.92 13.31
N VAL A 42 -8.17 4.61 13.43
CA VAL A 42 -8.35 3.69 12.30
C VAL A 42 -9.54 4.09 11.42
N PHE A 43 -10.64 4.60 12.02
CA PHE A 43 -11.85 4.97 11.30
C PHE A 43 -11.67 6.26 10.49
N LYS A 44 -10.72 7.14 10.86
CA LYS A 44 -10.50 8.42 10.16
C LYS A 44 -10.18 8.25 8.66
N LYS A 45 -9.57 7.13 8.25
CA LYS A 45 -9.26 6.84 6.85
C LYS A 45 -10.50 6.49 6.03
N SER A 46 -11.43 5.75 6.63
CA SER A 46 -12.59 5.15 5.96
C SER A 46 -13.93 5.78 6.34
N VAL A 47 -13.95 6.78 7.22
CA VAL A 47 -15.15 7.49 7.64
C VAL A 47 -15.03 8.97 7.28
N LYS A 48 -15.66 9.35 6.16
CA LYS A 48 -15.56 10.69 5.54
C LYS A 48 -16.89 11.44 5.62
N PRO A 49 -16.91 12.77 5.44
CA PRO A 49 -18.17 13.50 5.29
C PRO A 49 -19.01 12.94 4.13
N GLY A 50 -20.26 12.56 4.40
CA GLY A 50 -21.23 12.07 3.40
C GLY A 50 -22.14 13.18 2.89
N TRP A 51 -23.37 12.82 2.50
CA TRP A 51 -24.39 13.82 2.12
C TRP A 51 -24.71 14.72 3.32
N HIS A 52 -24.94 16.01 3.03
CA HIS A 52 -25.08 17.05 4.06
C HIS A 52 -26.35 16.93 4.92
N TYR A 53 -27.21 15.92 4.71
CA TYR A 53 -28.50 15.80 5.37
C TYR A 53 -28.43 15.32 6.83
N PHE A 54 -27.38 14.59 7.23
CA PHE A 54 -27.35 13.92 8.55
C PHE A 54 -26.31 14.47 9.54
N GLY A 55 -25.40 15.35 9.12
CA GLY A 55 -24.34 15.90 9.99
C GLY A 55 -23.36 14.86 10.57
N ARG A 56 -23.53 13.57 10.26
CA ARG A 56 -22.67 12.45 10.65
C ARG A 56 -21.80 12.03 9.46
N LYS A 57 -20.62 11.48 9.74
CA LYS A 57 -19.72 10.95 8.71
C LYS A 57 -20.17 9.57 8.24
N MET A 58 -19.91 9.26 6.99
CA MET A 58 -20.29 8.05 6.27
C MET A 58 -19.12 7.06 6.15
N ASP A 59 -19.40 5.77 6.25
CA ASP A 59 -18.48 4.70 5.86
C ASP A 59 -18.22 4.76 4.34
N VAL A 60 -16.95 4.96 3.97
CA VAL A 60 -16.46 5.01 2.60
C VAL A 60 -15.44 3.92 2.32
N ALA A 61 -15.43 2.85 3.12
CA ALA A 61 -14.49 1.74 2.94
C ALA A 61 -14.68 0.99 1.61
N ASP A 62 -15.88 1.00 1.03
CA ASP A 62 -16.17 0.40 -0.27
C ASP A 62 -16.08 1.43 -1.40
N PHE A 63 -15.00 1.35 -2.18
CA PHE A 63 -14.74 2.27 -3.28
C PHE A 63 -15.75 2.13 -4.45
N GLU A 64 -16.26 0.93 -4.72
CA GLU A 64 -17.24 0.68 -5.81
C GLU A 64 -18.60 1.27 -5.45
N TRP A 65 -18.97 1.31 -4.17
CA TRP A 65 -20.18 2.01 -3.75
C TRP A 65 -19.96 3.53 -3.74
N VAL A 66 -18.80 3.98 -3.27
CA VAL A 66 -18.41 5.40 -3.24
C VAL A 66 -18.43 6.03 -4.64
N MET A 67 -18.22 5.26 -5.72
CA MET A 67 -18.30 5.76 -7.10
C MET A 67 -19.65 6.40 -7.46
N TRP A 68 -20.76 5.96 -6.83
CA TRP A 68 -22.08 6.58 -7.00
C TRP A 68 -22.17 7.97 -6.39
N PHE A 69 -21.17 8.35 -5.60
CA PHE A 69 -21.12 9.59 -4.82
C PHE A 69 -19.91 10.46 -5.16
N THR A 70 -19.07 10.07 -6.13
CA THR A 70 -17.97 10.89 -6.68
C THR A 70 -18.37 11.56 -8.00
N THR A 71 -17.44 12.32 -8.60
CA THR A 71 -17.57 12.94 -9.93
C THR A 71 -17.91 11.92 -11.04
N PHE A 72 -17.54 10.65 -10.85
CA PHE A 72 -17.90 9.54 -11.73
C PHE A 72 -19.42 9.35 -11.91
N ARG A 73 -20.21 9.61 -10.86
CA ARG A 73 -21.68 9.59 -10.91
C ARG A 73 -22.21 10.38 -12.11
N ASN A 74 -21.66 11.57 -12.34
CA ASN A 74 -22.14 12.45 -13.40
C ASN A 74 -21.88 11.85 -14.78
N HIS A 75 -20.73 11.18 -14.97
CA HIS A 75 -20.37 10.52 -16.23
C HIS A 75 -21.25 9.31 -16.52
N ILE A 76 -21.45 8.42 -15.55
CA ILE A 76 -22.29 7.23 -15.74
C ILE A 76 -23.77 7.59 -15.89
N LEU A 77 -24.28 8.52 -15.08
CA LEU A 77 -25.66 8.96 -15.22
C LEU A 77 -25.88 9.66 -16.56
N PHE A 78 -24.93 10.48 -17.02
CA PHE A 78 -25.00 11.10 -18.33
C PHE A 78 -24.98 10.05 -19.46
N ALA A 79 -24.08 9.07 -19.41
CA ALA A 79 -23.98 8.01 -20.42
C ALA A 79 -25.23 7.12 -20.45
N LEU A 80 -25.77 6.71 -19.30
CA LEU A 80 -26.98 5.88 -19.23
C LEU A 80 -28.25 6.67 -19.57
N ALA A 81 -28.40 7.91 -19.10
CA ALA A 81 -29.54 8.76 -19.47
C ALA A 81 -29.51 9.11 -20.96
N GLY A 82 -28.31 9.44 -21.47
CA GLY A 82 -28.07 9.66 -22.89
C GLY A 82 -28.42 8.42 -23.73
N HIS A 83 -28.01 7.23 -23.28
CA HIS A 83 -28.42 5.96 -23.89
C HIS A 83 -29.93 5.81 -23.92
N VAL A 84 -30.63 5.98 -22.81
CA VAL A 84 -32.11 5.84 -22.75
C VAL A 84 -32.80 6.80 -23.71
N ILE A 85 -32.40 8.08 -23.73
CA ILE A 85 -33.00 9.09 -24.61
C ILE A 85 -32.72 8.76 -26.07
N PHE A 86 -31.46 8.51 -26.41
CA PHE A 86 -31.02 8.23 -27.77
C PHE A 86 -31.60 6.90 -28.31
N ALA A 87 -31.58 5.85 -27.48
CA ALA A 87 -32.19 4.56 -27.77
C ALA A 87 -33.68 4.70 -28.02
N LYS A 88 -34.40 5.52 -27.25
CA LYS A 88 -35.84 5.74 -27.44
C LYS A 88 -36.14 6.47 -28.75
N VAL A 89 -35.44 7.57 -29.03
CA VAL A 89 -35.58 8.33 -30.27
C VAL A 89 -35.29 7.44 -31.48
N CYS A 90 -34.19 6.69 -31.44
CA CYS A 90 -33.80 5.82 -32.55
C CYS A 90 -34.74 4.62 -32.73
N SER A 91 -35.27 4.06 -31.64
CA SER A 91 -36.26 2.97 -31.72
C SER A 91 -37.59 3.45 -32.31
N LEU A 92 -37.92 4.74 -32.23
CA LEU A 92 -39.07 5.33 -32.93
C LEU A 92 -38.80 5.55 -34.42
N ILE A 93 -37.57 5.92 -34.79
CA ILE A 93 -37.20 6.25 -36.18
C ILE A 93 -36.88 5.00 -37.01
N SER A 94 -36.09 4.06 -36.46
CA SER A 94 -35.61 2.87 -37.17
C SER A 94 -35.58 1.64 -36.26
N PRO A 95 -36.75 1.02 -35.97
CA PRO A 95 -36.85 -0.15 -35.10
C PRO A 95 -36.00 -1.34 -35.58
N ARG A 96 -35.84 -1.49 -36.91
CA ARG A 96 -35.07 -2.60 -37.52
C ARG A 96 -33.56 -2.52 -37.28
N HIS A 97 -33.00 -1.32 -37.04
CA HIS A 97 -31.56 -1.12 -36.88
C HIS A 97 -31.16 -0.76 -35.43
N ARG A 98 -32.09 -0.89 -34.48
CA ARG A 98 -31.89 -0.47 -33.08
C ARG A 98 -30.65 -1.10 -32.41
N SER A 99 -30.40 -2.39 -32.64
CA SER A 99 -29.28 -3.11 -32.03
C SER A 99 -27.93 -2.56 -32.48
N LEU A 100 -27.82 -2.13 -33.75
CA LEU A 100 -26.63 -1.46 -34.27
C LEU A 100 -26.42 -0.09 -33.60
N ILE A 101 -27.51 0.66 -33.42
CA ILE A 101 -27.46 1.98 -32.80
C ILE A 101 -27.03 1.88 -31.34
N TYR A 102 -27.54 0.91 -30.59
CA TYR A 102 -27.11 0.66 -29.20
C TYR A 102 -25.61 0.36 -29.13
N GLY A 103 -25.10 -0.48 -30.05
CA GLY A 103 -23.68 -0.80 -30.14
C GLY A 103 -22.80 0.40 -30.52
N LEU A 104 -23.25 1.25 -31.46
CA LEU A 104 -22.52 2.46 -31.84
C LEU A 104 -22.46 3.49 -30.70
N TYR A 105 -23.59 3.70 -30.02
CA TYR A 105 -23.63 4.60 -28.86
C TYR A 105 -22.72 4.08 -27.74
N GLY A 106 -22.78 2.78 -27.42
CA GLY A 106 -21.90 2.22 -26.40
C GLY A 106 -20.43 2.25 -26.79
N GLY A 107 -20.08 2.00 -28.05
CA GLY A 107 -18.71 2.17 -28.54
C GLY A 107 -18.20 3.61 -28.41
N LEU A 108 -19.04 4.61 -28.70
CA LEU A 108 -18.72 6.02 -28.52
C LEU A 108 -18.57 6.37 -27.03
N ALA A 109 -19.47 5.87 -26.18
CA ALA A 109 -19.41 6.07 -24.74
C ALA A 109 -18.12 5.49 -24.15
N VAL A 110 -17.73 4.27 -24.56
CA VAL A 110 -16.46 3.65 -24.18
C VAL A 110 -15.26 4.43 -24.71
N LEU A 111 -15.30 4.93 -25.94
CA LEU A 111 -14.23 5.77 -26.49
C LEU A 111 -14.02 7.05 -25.67
N VAL A 112 -15.13 7.71 -25.29
CA VAL A 112 -15.09 8.95 -24.50
C VAL A 112 -14.65 8.68 -23.07
N SER A 113 -15.10 7.58 -22.44
CA SER A 113 -14.80 7.31 -21.04
C SER A 113 -13.47 6.58 -20.80
N MET A 114 -13.05 5.68 -21.70
CA MET A 114 -11.86 4.84 -21.50
C MET A 114 -10.72 5.14 -22.49
N GLY A 115 -10.96 6.01 -23.47
CA GLY A 115 -9.99 6.37 -24.49
C GLY A 115 -9.84 5.33 -25.62
N GLY A 116 -9.04 5.71 -26.63
CA GLY A 116 -8.83 4.90 -27.83
C GLY A 116 -8.01 3.63 -27.59
N GLY A 117 -7.05 3.66 -26.65
CA GLY A 117 -6.20 2.51 -26.31
C GLY A 117 -7.01 1.32 -25.79
N PHE A 118 -7.87 1.56 -24.80
CA PHE A 118 -8.79 0.55 -24.28
C PHE A 118 -9.75 0.02 -25.34
N LEU A 119 -10.33 0.91 -26.15
CA LEU A 119 -11.24 0.50 -27.23
C LEU A 119 -10.52 -0.41 -28.25
N ALA A 120 -9.30 -0.04 -28.66
CA ALA A 120 -8.49 -0.83 -29.58
C ALA A 120 -8.18 -2.22 -29.00
N LEU A 121 -7.88 -2.28 -27.70
CA LEU A 121 -7.59 -3.50 -26.99
C LEU A 121 -8.82 -4.43 -26.96
N VAL A 122 -10.01 -3.93 -26.57
CA VAL A 122 -11.26 -4.70 -26.61
C VAL A 122 -11.59 -5.19 -28.03
N LEU A 123 -11.44 -4.33 -29.04
CA LEU A 123 -11.67 -4.69 -30.45
C LEU A 123 -10.70 -5.77 -30.93
N SER A 124 -9.45 -5.76 -30.47
CA SER A 124 -8.46 -6.79 -30.82
C SER A 124 -8.89 -8.17 -30.33
N HIS A 125 -9.37 -8.28 -29.09
CA HIS A 125 -9.89 -9.55 -28.55
C HIS A 125 -11.19 -9.99 -29.25
N CYS A 126 -12.08 -9.04 -29.60
CA CYS A 126 -13.26 -9.35 -30.40
C CYS A 126 -12.85 -9.93 -31.76
N PHE A 127 -11.84 -9.36 -32.41
CA PHE A 127 -11.33 -9.84 -33.69
C PHE A 127 -10.69 -11.22 -33.58
N ILE A 128 -9.88 -11.47 -32.55
CA ILE A 128 -9.27 -12.77 -32.28
C ILE A 128 -10.35 -13.84 -32.11
N LEU A 129 -11.31 -13.62 -31.21
CA LEU A 129 -12.35 -14.61 -30.92
C LEU A 129 -13.34 -14.78 -32.07
N TYR A 130 -13.61 -13.74 -32.86
CA TYR A 130 -14.36 -13.88 -34.11
C TYR A 130 -13.62 -14.78 -35.10
N SER A 131 -12.33 -14.55 -35.30
CA SER A 131 -11.49 -15.32 -36.23
C SER A 131 -11.43 -16.80 -35.84
N VAL A 132 -11.26 -17.08 -34.54
CA VAL A 132 -11.26 -18.44 -34.00
C VAL A 132 -12.64 -19.10 -34.15
N ALA A 133 -13.73 -18.36 -33.98
CA ALA A 133 -15.09 -18.87 -34.16
C ALA A 133 -15.38 -19.34 -35.60
N LEU A 134 -14.69 -18.80 -36.60
CA LEU A 134 -14.83 -19.24 -38.01
C LEU A 134 -14.28 -20.65 -38.24
N VAL A 135 -13.38 -21.13 -37.38
CA VAL A 135 -12.80 -22.48 -37.45
C VAL A 135 -13.83 -23.56 -37.03
N LYS A 136 -14.93 -23.17 -36.37
CA LYS A 136 -16.01 -24.07 -35.91
C LYS A 136 -15.53 -25.19 -34.97
N ARG A 137 -14.48 -24.93 -34.17
CA ARG A 137 -13.94 -25.88 -33.17
C ARG A 137 -14.02 -25.28 -31.77
N LYS A 138 -14.92 -25.83 -30.94
CA LYS A 138 -15.20 -25.30 -29.58
C LYS A 138 -13.96 -25.27 -28.67
N TRP A 139 -13.10 -26.28 -28.71
CA TRP A 139 -11.92 -26.33 -27.84
C TRP A 139 -10.92 -25.19 -28.14
N ILE A 140 -10.77 -24.80 -29.41
CA ILE A 140 -9.90 -23.67 -29.80
C ILE A 140 -10.51 -22.36 -29.27
N VAL A 141 -11.83 -22.23 -29.31
CA VAL A 141 -12.54 -21.08 -28.71
C VAL A 141 -12.29 -21.02 -27.21
N PHE A 142 -12.33 -22.15 -26.49
CA PHE A 142 -12.00 -22.19 -25.07
C PHE A 142 -10.55 -21.79 -24.80
N VAL A 143 -9.58 -22.34 -25.54
CA VAL A 143 -8.16 -21.98 -25.38
C VAL A 143 -7.93 -20.49 -25.64
N ALA A 144 -8.45 -19.96 -26.75
CA ALA A 144 -8.30 -18.55 -27.10
C ALA A 144 -9.04 -17.62 -26.11
N GLY A 145 -10.21 -18.04 -25.64
CA GLY A 145 -11.02 -17.32 -24.68
C GLY A 145 -10.38 -17.26 -23.30
N LEU A 146 -9.89 -18.39 -22.79
CA LEU A 146 -9.19 -18.46 -21.51
C LEU A 146 -7.83 -17.73 -21.57
N ALA A 147 -7.11 -17.81 -22.69
CA ALA A 147 -5.89 -17.02 -22.89
C ALA A 147 -6.18 -15.51 -22.91
N SER A 148 -7.28 -15.11 -23.57
CA SER A 148 -7.72 -13.70 -23.54
C SER A 148 -8.10 -13.26 -22.13
N LEU A 149 -8.83 -14.07 -21.39
CA LEU A 149 -9.20 -13.78 -20.00
C LEU A 149 -7.97 -13.70 -19.09
N ALA A 150 -7.02 -14.62 -19.24
CA ALA A 150 -5.76 -14.61 -18.52
C ALA A 150 -4.95 -13.35 -18.82
N SER A 151 -4.95 -12.85 -20.06
CA SER A 151 -4.21 -11.64 -20.41
C SER A 151 -4.66 -10.38 -19.66
N PHE A 152 -5.92 -10.34 -19.20
CA PHE A 152 -6.48 -9.25 -18.37
C PHE A 152 -6.34 -9.47 -16.86
N LYS A 153 -6.00 -10.69 -16.41
CA LYS A 153 -6.08 -11.09 -14.99
C LYS A 153 -4.78 -11.62 -14.41
N MET A 154 -3.78 -11.89 -15.26
CA MET A 154 -2.51 -12.48 -14.86
C MET A 154 -1.36 -11.53 -15.18
N GLU A 155 -0.43 -11.41 -14.25
CA GLU A 155 0.84 -10.75 -14.49
C GLU A 155 1.72 -11.56 -15.46
N PRO A 156 2.56 -10.90 -16.29
CA PRO A 156 2.74 -9.44 -16.39
C PRO A 156 1.77 -8.74 -17.35
N PHE A 157 0.90 -9.50 -18.02
CA PHE A 157 0.04 -8.98 -19.09
C PHE A 157 -0.96 -7.94 -18.60
N ASN A 158 -1.50 -8.14 -17.40
CA ASN A 158 -2.43 -7.20 -16.79
C ASN A 158 -1.83 -5.79 -16.65
N THR A 159 -0.72 -5.65 -15.91
CA THR A 159 -0.04 -4.35 -15.74
C THR A 159 0.38 -3.73 -17.07
N TRP A 160 0.83 -4.56 -18.03
CA TRP A 160 1.18 -4.09 -19.36
C TRP A 160 -0.03 -3.51 -20.12
N GLN A 161 -1.19 -4.16 -20.04
CA GLN A 161 -2.41 -3.70 -20.71
C GLN A 161 -3.03 -2.48 -20.03
N GLU A 162 -2.99 -2.41 -18.70
CA GLU A 162 -3.40 -1.25 -17.90
C GLU A 162 -2.60 0.00 -18.30
N GLY A 163 -1.32 -0.15 -18.62
CA GLY A 163 -0.47 0.93 -19.14
C GLY A 163 -0.96 1.57 -20.46
N PHE A 164 -1.83 0.92 -21.24
CA PHE A 164 -2.47 1.55 -22.43
C PHE A 164 -3.69 2.41 -22.09
N VAL A 165 -4.12 2.40 -20.83
CA VAL A 165 -5.35 3.00 -20.33
C VAL A 165 -4.98 4.13 -19.36
N THR A 166 -4.22 5.12 -19.82
CA THR A 166 -3.76 6.24 -18.98
C THR A 166 -4.80 7.36 -18.85
N GLY A 167 -5.41 7.46 -17.66
CA GLY A 167 -5.71 8.69 -16.91
C GLY A 167 -6.58 9.80 -17.51
N TYR A 168 -7.86 9.53 -17.82
CA TYR A 168 -8.85 10.61 -18.09
C TYR A 168 -9.68 11.02 -16.85
N PHE A 169 -9.88 10.13 -15.87
CA PHE A 169 -10.51 10.45 -14.56
C PHE A 169 -10.31 9.34 -13.51
N ASP A 170 -10.52 9.67 -12.24
CA ASP A 170 -10.44 8.74 -11.10
C ASP A 170 -11.39 7.55 -11.28
N LEU A 171 -10.90 6.31 -11.07
CA LEU A 171 -11.64 5.02 -11.15
C LEU A 171 -11.65 4.32 -12.53
N GLN A 172 -10.84 4.78 -13.49
CA GLN A 172 -10.70 4.14 -14.80
C GLN A 172 -10.23 2.67 -14.70
N ASP A 173 -9.35 2.36 -13.75
CA ASP A 173 -8.84 1.00 -13.52
C ASP A 173 -9.96 0.03 -13.15
N ILE A 174 -10.93 0.46 -12.33
CA ILE A 174 -12.07 -0.38 -11.94
C ILE A 174 -12.93 -0.73 -13.16
N LEU A 175 -13.13 0.23 -14.06
CA LEU A 175 -13.85 0.00 -15.32
C LEU A 175 -13.07 -0.89 -16.28
N PHE A 176 -11.74 -0.80 -16.25
CA PHE A 176 -10.85 -1.69 -17.00
C PHE A 176 -11.03 -3.14 -16.53
N TYR A 177 -10.91 -3.41 -15.24
CA TYR A 177 -11.05 -4.76 -14.69
C TYR A 177 -12.46 -5.33 -14.85
N GLY A 178 -13.49 -4.51 -14.54
CA GLY A 178 -14.89 -4.91 -14.67
C GLY A 178 -15.28 -5.14 -16.13
N GLY A 179 -15.12 -4.13 -16.98
CA GLY A 179 -15.61 -4.14 -18.37
C GLY A 179 -14.90 -5.16 -19.27
N SER A 180 -13.61 -5.40 -19.07
CA SER A 180 -12.83 -6.31 -19.92
C SER A 180 -13.25 -7.78 -19.75
N CYS A 181 -13.44 -8.23 -18.50
CA CYS A 181 -13.75 -9.63 -18.21
C CYS A 181 -15.14 -10.04 -18.70
N PHE A 182 -16.14 -9.18 -18.47
CA PHE A 182 -17.49 -9.38 -19.00
C PHE A 182 -17.50 -9.41 -20.54
N THR A 183 -16.65 -8.60 -21.17
CA THR A 183 -16.49 -8.55 -22.63
C THR A 183 -15.88 -9.84 -23.18
N ILE A 184 -14.83 -10.39 -22.56
CA ILE A 184 -14.25 -11.67 -23.01
C ILE A 184 -15.26 -12.82 -22.87
N MET A 185 -16.00 -12.88 -21.77
CA MET A 185 -17.04 -13.91 -21.57
C MET A 185 -18.16 -13.83 -22.61
N ARG A 186 -18.57 -12.61 -23.00
CA ARG A 186 -19.52 -12.38 -24.11
C ARG A 186 -18.91 -12.81 -25.45
N CYS A 187 -17.66 -12.45 -25.72
CA CYS A 187 -16.97 -12.90 -26.94
C CYS A 187 -16.91 -14.43 -27.03
N MET A 188 -16.63 -15.12 -25.91
CA MET A 188 -16.66 -16.59 -25.84
C MET A 188 -18.07 -17.15 -26.07
N SER A 189 -19.11 -16.55 -25.47
CA SER A 189 -20.50 -16.97 -25.72
C SER A 189 -20.86 -16.88 -27.20
N PHE A 190 -20.51 -15.77 -27.85
CA PHE A 190 -20.71 -15.60 -29.29
C PHE A 190 -19.95 -16.66 -30.09
N ALA A 191 -18.67 -16.87 -29.78
CA ALA A 191 -17.81 -17.76 -30.53
C ALA A 191 -18.24 -19.23 -30.42
N LEU A 192 -18.67 -19.66 -29.23
CA LEU A 192 -19.18 -21.01 -28.98
C LEU A 192 -20.51 -21.25 -29.71
N GLU A 193 -21.45 -20.31 -29.65
CA GLU A 193 -22.72 -20.44 -30.39
C GLU A 193 -22.53 -20.35 -31.91
N ASN A 194 -21.59 -19.52 -32.38
CA ASN A 194 -21.23 -19.50 -33.78
C ASN A 194 -20.65 -20.85 -34.23
N CYS A 195 -19.92 -21.57 -33.37
CA CYS A 195 -19.48 -22.94 -33.65
C CYS A 195 -20.63 -23.94 -33.75
N GLU A 196 -21.71 -23.76 -32.99
CA GLU A 196 -22.88 -24.65 -32.99
C GLU A 196 -23.85 -24.37 -34.15
N LYS A 197 -23.83 -23.16 -34.71
CA LYS A 197 -24.67 -22.78 -35.83
C LYS A 197 -24.35 -23.63 -37.07
N LYS A 198 -25.35 -24.43 -37.49
CA LYS A 198 -25.26 -25.35 -38.63
C LYS A 198 -25.11 -24.63 -39.97
N ASP A 199 -25.90 -23.56 -40.18
CA ASP A 199 -25.93 -22.82 -41.45
C ASP A 199 -25.34 -21.41 -41.29
N GLY A 200 -24.25 -21.16 -42.03
CA GLY A 200 -23.58 -19.86 -42.07
C GLY A 200 -22.86 -19.45 -40.76
N ASN A 201 -22.52 -18.17 -40.67
CA ASN A 201 -21.87 -17.55 -39.52
C ASN A 201 -22.66 -16.33 -39.07
N TYR A 202 -22.60 -16.01 -37.78
CA TYR A 202 -22.94 -14.67 -37.31
C TYR A 202 -21.89 -13.66 -37.79
N THR A 203 -22.30 -12.41 -37.99
CA THR A 203 -21.41 -11.39 -38.52
C THR A 203 -20.55 -10.78 -37.42
N PHE A 204 -19.40 -10.20 -37.77
CA PHE A 204 -18.58 -9.45 -36.82
C PHE A 204 -19.37 -8.28 -36.20
N ILE A 205 -20.28 -7.67 -36.97
CA ILE A 205 -21.19 -6.64 -36.47
C ILE A 205 -22.11 -7.17 -35.36
N ASP A 206 -22.54 -8.43 -35.42
CA ASP A 206 -23.35 -9.03 -34.34
C ASP A 206 -22.56 -9.19 -33.05
N LEU A 207 -21.25 -9.50 -33.14
CA LEU A 207 -20.35 -9.52 -32.00
C LEU A 207 -20.14 -8.13 -31.40
N LEU A 208 -19.99 -7.10 -32.23
CA LEU A 208 -19.83 -5.71 -31.77
C LEU A 208 -21.09 -5.20 -31.09
N LYS A 209 -22.28 -5.46 -31.64
CA LYS A 209 -23.56 -5.10 -31.00
C LYS A 209 -23.69 -5.71 -29.61
N TYR A 210 -23.24 -6.95 -29.45
CA TYR A 210 -23.33 -7.69 -28.20
C TYR A 210 -22.35 -7.19 -27.13
N ASN A 211 -21.09 -6.92 -27.52
CA ASN A 211 -20.09 -6.40 -26.58
C ASN A 211 -20.33 -4.93 -26.23
N PHE A 212 -20.65 -4.07 -27.20
CA PHE A 212 -20.82 -2.63 -26.98
C PHE A 212 -22.25 -2.21 -26.62
N TYR A 213 -23.09 -3.14 -26.16
CA TYR A 213 -24.34 -2.76 -25.53
C TYR A 213 -24.05 -2.12 -24.16
N LEU A 214 -24.10 -0.78 -24.11
CA LEU A 214 -23.61 0.01 -22.97
C LEU A 214 -24.13 -0.44 -21.60
N PRO A 215 -25.44 -0.72 -21.40
CA PRO A 215 -25.92 -1.15 -20.09
C PRO A 215 -25.21 -2.41 -19.57
N PHE A 216 -24.86 -3.37 -20.44
CA PHE A 216 -24.13 -4.58 -20.04
C PHE A 216 -22.61 -4.47 -20.17
N PHE A 217 -22.06 -3.31 -20.53
CA PHE A 217 -20.63 -3.16 -20.76
C PHE A 217 -19.83 -3.16 -19.46
N TYR A 218 -20.09 -2.19 -18.57
CA TYR A 218 -19.25 -1.99 -17.37
C TYR A 218 -19.69 -2.81 -16.16
N PHE A 219 -21.01 -2.89 -15.92
CA PHE A 219 -21.53 -3.37 -14.63
C PHE A 219 -22.79 -4.24 -14.77
N GLY A 220 -23.16 -4.64 -15.98
CA GLY A 220 -24.38 -5.41 -16.22
C GLY A 220 -24.14 -6.92 -16.23
N PRO A 221 -25.21 -7.72 -16.02
CA PRO A 221 -25.09 -9.17 -16.00
C PRO A 221 -24.72 -9.71 -17.39
N ILE A 222 -24.06 -10.87 -17.41
CA ILE A 222 -23.82 -11.59 -18.66
C ILE A 222 -25.13 -12.25 -19.11
N GLN A 223 -25.68 -11.78 -20.23
CA GLN A 223 -26.72 -12.50 -20.95
C GLN A 223 -26.08 -13.35 -22.05
N THR A 224 -26.48 -14.61 -22.25
CA THR A 224 -25.94 -15.47 -23.33
C THR A 224 -26.26 -14.91 -24.72
N PHE A 225 -25.39 -15.18 -25.70
CA PHE A 225 -25.50 -14.57 -27.03
C PHE A 225 -26.83 -14.87 -27.72
N ASP A 226 -27.35 -16.09 -27.64
CA ASP A 226 -28.62 -16.49 -28.26
C ASP A 226 -29.79 -15.66 -27.75
N GLN A 227 -29.91 -15.50 -26.43
CA GLN A 227 -30.96 -14.72 -25.79
C GLN A 227 -30.85 -13.25 -26.18
N PHE A 228 -29.64 -12.69 -26.12
CA PHE A 228 -29.42 -11.30 -26.51
C PHE A 228 -29.72 -11.08 -27.98
N HIS A 229 -29.22 -11.93 -28.87
CA HIS A 229 -29.36 -11.79 -30.32
C HIS A 229 -30.81 -11.87 -30.78
N VAL A 230 -31.60 -12.79 -30.22
CA VAL A 230 -33.04 -12.91 -30.51
C VAL A 230 -33.80 -11.67 -30.05
N GLN A 231 -33.55 -11.20 -28.83
CA GLN A 231 -34.29 -10.08 -28.27
C GLN A 231 -33.88 -8.75 -28.94
N ALA A 232 -32.58 -8.49 -29.07
CA ALA A 232 -32.05 -7.22 -29.62
C ALA A 232 -32.48 -6.99 -31.07
N ASN A 233 -32.62 -8.05 -31.87
CA ASN A 233 -33.05 -7.96 -33.27
C ASN A 233 -34.56 -8.13 -33.47
N ASN A 234 -35.35 -8.28 -32.41
CA ASN A 234 -36.81 -8.31 -32.51
C ASN A 234 -37.36 -6.90 -32.85
N PRO A 235 -38.08 -6.73 -33.97
CA PRO A 235 -38.65 -5.44 -34.37
C PRO A 235 -39.94 -5.09 -33.62
N ASN A 236 -40.60 -6.05 -32.96
CA ASN A 236 -41.88 -5.84 -32.29
C ASN A 236 -41.67 -5.43 -30.82
N LEU A 237 -41.80 -4.14 -30.55
CA LEU A 237 -41.49 -3.52 -29.25
C LEU A 237 -42.72 -3.32 -28.35
N THR A 238 -43.58 -4.33 -28.23
CA THR A 238 -44.79 -4.24 -27.40
C THR A 238 -44.56 -4.87 -26.03
N ARG A 239 -44.73 -4.10 -24.95
CA ARG A 239 -44.86 -4.62 -23.56
C ARG A 239 -46.26 -4.34 -23.03
N LYS A 240 -46.77 -5.21 -22.15
CA LYS A 240 -48.08 -5.00 -21.52
C LYS A 240 -48.02 -3.83 -20.52
N GLN A 241 -49.11 -3.10 -20.32
CA GLN A 241 -49.16 -1.98 -19.36
C GLN A 241 -48.76 -2.42 -17.93
N ARG A 242 -49.16 -3.63 -17.53
CA ARG A 242 -48.77 -4.26 -16.27
C ARG A 242 -47.24 -4.41 -16.14
N GLU A 243 -46.57 -4.79 -17.23
CA GLU A 243 -45.12 -4.98 -17.25
C GLU A 243 -44.39 -3.64 -17.14
N MET A 244 -44.87 -2.61 -17.84
CA MET A 244 -44.34 -1.25 -17.69
C MET A 244 -44.50 -0.72 -16.27
N TRP A 245 -45.65 -0.96 -15.64
CA TRP A 245 -45.86 -0.63 -14.23
C TRP A 245 -44.88 -1.36 -13.31
N ASN A 246 -44.63 -2.64 -13.57
CA ASN A 246 -43.66 -3.43 -12.80
C ASN A 246 -42.23 -2.89 -12.96
N ILE A 247 -41.83 -2.48 -14.17
CA ILE A 247 -40.52 -1.87 -14.45
C ILE A 247 -40.37 -0.56 -13.65
N THR A 248 -41.35 0.34 -13.73
CA THR A 248 -41.33 1.61 -12.98
C THR A 248 -41.30 1.38 -11.48
N THR A 249 -42.10 0.45 -10.98
CA THR A 249 -42.12 0.10 -9.55
C THR A 249 -40.77 -0.47 -9.11
N GLY A 250 -40.17 -1.34 -9.91
CA GLY A 250 -38.81 -1.86 -9.66
C GLY A 250 -37.77 -0.76 -9.61
N ALA A 251 -37.81 0.20 -10.54
CA ALA A 251 -36.91 1.36 -10.55
C ALA A 251 -37.01 2.20 -9.27
N LEU A 252 -38.24 2.49 -8.82
CA LEU A 252 -38.48 3.21 -7.55
C LEU A 252 -37.99 2.43 -6.33
N LEU A 253 -38.16 1.11 -6.32
CA LEU A 253 -37.64 0.25 -5.24
C LEU A 253 -36.11 0.27 -5.19
N HIS A 254 -35.43 0.22 -6.34
CA HIS A 254 -33.96 0.31 -6.39
C HIS A 254 -33.46 1.68 -5.92
N LEU A 255 -34.14 2.78 -6.29
CA LEU A 255 -33.83 4.12 -5.76
C LEU A 255 -34.04 4.21 -4.24
N GLY A 256 -35.12 3.62 -3.72
CA GLY A 256 -35.35 3.52 -2.28
C GLY A 256 -34.27 2.71 -1.56
N ALA A 257 -33.80 1.61 -2.16
CA ALA A 257 -32.73 0.80 -1.61
C ALA A 257 -31.39 1.57 -1.52
N ILE A 258 -31.04 2.37 -2.53
CA ILE A 258 -29.85 3.23 -2.51
C ILE A 258 -29.90 4.17 -1.29
N PHE A 259 -31.04 4.82 -1.08
CA PHE A 259 -31.22 5.73 0.06
C PHE A 259 -31.10 5.00 1.41
N VAL A 260 -31.69 3.81 1.53
CA VAL A 260 -31.61 3.03 2.78
C VAL A 260 -30.18 2.60 3.09
N VAL A 261 -29.41 2.14 2.10
CA VAL A 261 -28.01 1.76 2.28
C VAL A 261 -27.15 2.96 2.65
N ASP A 262 -27.36 4.10 1.99
CA ASP A 262 -26.68 5.36 2.33
C ASP A 262 -26.91 5.74 3.79
N VAL A 263 -28.15 5.64 4.27
CA VAL A 263 -28.46 5.83 5.70
C VAL A 263 -27.65 4.87 6.56
N PHE A 264 -27.64 3.56 6.27
CA PHE A 264 -26.88 2.59 7.08
C PHE A 264 -25.38 2.88 7.16
N PHE A 265 -24.78 3.44 6.11
CA PHE A 265 -23.37 3.82 6.11
C PHE A 265 -23.03 4.99 7.02
N HIS A 266 -24.01 5.86 7.32
CA HIS A 266 -23.81 6.91 8.31
C HIS A 266 -23.84 6.39 9.75
N TYR A 267 -24.42 5.20 9.98
CA TYR A 267 -24.80 4.76 11.32
C TYR A 267 -24.15 3.46 11.79
N LEU A 268 -23.90 2.48 10.92
CA LEU A 268 -23.51 1.13 11.35
C LEU A 268 -22.02 0.79 11.12
N TYR A 269 -21.34 1.50 10.22
CA TYR A 269 -19.91 1.30 9.89
C TYR A 269 -19.50 -0.18 9.69
N ILE A 270 -20.37 -0.96 9.04
CA ILE A 270 -20.25 -2.42 8.92
C ILE A 270 -19.02 -2.88 8.12
N LEU A 271 -18.43 -2.00 7.31
CA LEU A 271 -17.23 -2.27 6.52
C LEU A 271 -15.97 -1.74 7.20
N THR A 272 -16.08 -0.61 7.91
CA THR A 272 -14.96 -0.05 8.66
C THR A 272 -14.64 -0.83 9.94
N ILE A 273 -15.64 -1.29 10.70
CA ILE A 273 -15.43 -2.01 11.96
C ILE A 273 -14.56 -3.28 11.79
N PRO A 274 -14.80 -4.16 10.79
CA PRO A 274 -13.95 -5.33 10.55
C PRO A 274 -12.49 -5.02 10.24
N ASN A 275 -12.11 -3.79 9.88
CA ASN A 275 -10.71 -3.43 9.62
C ASN A 275 -9.92 -3.15 10.91
N ASP A 276 -10.59 -2.95 12.05
CA ASP A 276 -9.95 -2.78 13.36
C ASP A 276 -10.01 -4.08 14.18
N MET A 277 -9.05 -4.97 13.95
CA MET A 277 -8.97 -6.24 14.69
C MET A 277 -8.86 -6.06 16.21
N LYS A 278 -8.38 -4.92 16.72
CA LYS A 278 -8.34 -4.66 18.17
C LYS A 278 -9.75 -4.40 18.71
N LEU A 279 -10.57 -3.62 17.98
CA LEU A 279 -11.99 -3.44 18.31
C LEU A 279 -12.74 -4.76 18.25
N VAL A 280 -12.64 -5.45 17.11
CA VAL A 280 -13.46 -6.62 16.80
C VAL A 280 -13.24 -7.75 17.80
N LYS A 281 -12.00 -7.94 18.29
CA LYS A 281 -11.70 -8.93 19.34
C LYS A 281 -12.44 -8.67 20.65
N GLN A 282 -12.79 -7.42 20.94
CA GLN A 282 -13.49 -7.00 22.17
C GLN A 282 -15.01 -7.00 22.03
N LEU A 283 -15.54 -7.09 20.80
CA LEU A 283 -16.98 -7.04 20.56
C LEU A 283 -17.72 -8.28 21.11
N SER A 284 -19.02 -8.12 21.34
CA SER A 284 -19.90 -9.22 21.74
C SER A 284 -20.08 -10.22 20.60
N ASP A 285 -20.40 -11.48 20.93
CA ASP A 285 -20.69 -12.51 19.93
C ASP A 285 -21.87 -12.12 19.02
N TRP A 286 -22.86 -11.37 19.56
CA TRP A 286 -23.99 -10.84 18.80
C TRP A 286 -23.55 -9.78 17.77
N SER A 287 -22.62 -8.91 18.15
CA SER A 287 -22.02 -7.93 17.22
C SER A 287 -21.26 -8.65 16.11
N LEU A 288 -20.48 -9.68 16.45
CA LEU A 288 -19.70 -10.46 15.49
C LEU A 288 -20.59 -11.21 14.49
N ALA A 289 -21.63 -11.90 14.99
CA ALA A 289 -22.59 -12.59 14.14
C ALA A 289 -23.36 -11.60 13.26
N GLY A 290 -23.76 -10.45 13.83
CA GLY A 290 -24.41 -9.36 13.12
C GLY A 290 -23.53 -8.74 12.03
N LEU A 291 -22.26 -8.46 12.31
CA LEU A 291 -21.31 -7.93 11.34
C LEU A 291 -21.07 -8.92 10.19
N ALA A 292 -20.86 -10.20 10.49
CA ALA A 292 -20.70 -11.23 9.47
C ALA A 292 -21.94 -11.33 8.56
N TYR A 293 -23.14 -11.30 9.15
CA TYR A 293 -24.40 -11.31 8.40
C TYR A 293 -24.60 -10.03 7.57
N SER A 294 -24.42 -8.85 8.17
CA SER A 294 -24.63 -7.56 7.51
C SER A 294 -23.65 -7.32 6.36
N ASN A 295 -22.40 -7.79 6.46
CA ASN A 295 -21.43 -7.72 5.35
C ASN A 295 -21.95 -8.47 4.11
N LEU A 296 -22.53 -9.66 4.29
CA LEU A 296 -23.09 -10.45 3.19
C LEU A 296 -24.37 -9.85 2.60
N VAL A 297 -25.23 -9.29 3.47
CA VAL A 297 -26.42 -8.57 3.00
C VAL A 297 -26.02 -7.35 2.20
N TYR A 298 -25.04 -6.58 2.68
CA TYR A 298 -24.55 -5.41 2.00
C TYR A 298 -23.98 -5.74 0.62
N ASP A 299 -23.11 -6.74 0.52
CA ASP A 299 -22.54 -7.19 -0.76
C ASP A 299 -23.64 -7.56 -1.78
N TRP A 300 -24.69 -8.25 -1.31
CA TRP A 300 -25.87 -8.50 -2.14
C TRP A 300 -26.63 -7.24 -2.53
N VAL A 301 -26.91 -6.33 -1.59
CA VAL A 301 -27.66 -5.10 -1.90
C VAL A 301 -26.90 -4.27 -2.92
N LYS A 302 -25.58 -4.16 -2.76
CA LYS A 302 -24.68 -3.50 -3.70
C LYS A 302 -24.85 -4.06 -5.11
N ALA A 303 -24.70 -5.37 -5.29
CA ALA A 303 -24.88 -6.02 -6.58
C ALA A 303 -26.32 -5.89 -7.12
N ALA A 304 -27.33 -6.04 -6.27
CA ALA A 304 -28.74 -5.94 -6.64
C ALA A 304 -29.15 -4.52 -7.08
N VAL A 305 -28.54 -3.49 -6.50
CA VAL A 305 -28.74 -2.09 -6.91
C VAL A 305 -28.03 -1.84 -8.25
N MET A 306 -26.75 -2.21 -8.36
CA MET A 306 -25.97 -2.01 -9.59
C MET A 306 -26.62 -2.71 -10.80
N PHE A 307 -26.91 -4.01 -10.67
CA PHE A 307 -27.64 -4.74 -11.70
C PHE A 307 -29.09 -4.28 -11.83
N GLY A 308 -29.73 -3.84 -10.75
CA GLY A 308 -31.13 -3.37 -10.77
C GLY A 308 -31.33 -2.15 -11.67
N VAL A 309 -30.47 -1.14 -11.55
CA VAL A 309 -30.50 0.07 -12.39
C VAL A 309 -30.28 -0.31 -13.85
N ILE A 310 -29.25 -1.10 -14.13
CA ILE A 310 -28.89 -1.54 -15.48
C ILE A 310 -29.98 -2.41 -16.11
N ASN A 311 -30.53 -3.35 -15.35
CA ASN A 311 -31.61 -4.22 -15.80
C ASN A 311 -32.89 -3.43 -16.07
N THR A 312 -33.12 -2.32 -15.36
CA THR A 312 -34.22 -1.41 -15.63
C THR A 312 -34.03 -0.74 -16.99
N VAL A 313 -32.84 -0.21 -17.27
CA VAL A 313 -32.50 0.38 -18.58
C VAL A 313 -32.66 -0.66 -19.70
N ALA A 314 -32.15 -1.88 -19.51
CA ALA A 314 -32.30 -2.94 -20.50
C ALA A 314 -33.76 -3.33 -20.78
N ARG A 315 -34.60 -3.36 -19.73
CA ARG A 315 -36.04 -3.62 -19.90
C ARG A 315 -36.76 -2.53 -20.67
N LEU A 316 -36.35 -1.27 -20.49
CA LEU A 316 -36.83 -0.13 -21.30
C LEU A 316 -36.44 -0.28 -22.78
N ASP A 317 -35.30 -0.91 -23.06
CA ASP A 317 -34.85 -1.27 -24.41
C ASP A 317 -35.47 -2.57 -24.95
N HIS A 318 -36.47 -3.13 -24.26
CA HIS A 318 -37.12 -4.39 -24.62
C HIS A 318 -36.18 -5.61 -24.61
N LEU A 319 -35.14 -5.57 -23.77
CA LEU A 319 -34.32 -6.73 -23.41
C LEU A 319 -34.77 -7.22 -22.02
N ASP A 320 -34.90 -8.52 -21.86
CA ASP A 320 -35.16 -9.17 -20.59
C ASP A 320 -33.85 -9.77 -20.07
N PRO A 321 -33.14 -9.03 -19.19
CA PRO A 321 -31.87 -9.50 -18.61
C PRO A 321 -32.08 -10.69 -17.67
N PRO A 322 -31.00 -11.43 -17.36
CA PRO A 322 -30.97 -12.42 -16.28
C PRO A 322 -31.53 -11.85 -14.98
N GLN A 323 -32.09 -12.75 -14.15
CA GLN A 323 -32.62 -12.34 -12.84
C GLN A 323 -31.50 -11.76 -11.95
N PRO A 324 -31.85 -10.82 -11.05
CA PRO A 324 -30.87 -10.24 -10.15
C PRO A 324 -30.26 -11.31 -9.22
N PRO A 325 -29.09 -11.01 -8.64
CA PRO A 325 -28.36 -11.90 -7.76
C PRO A 325 -29.23 -12.37 -6.58
N LYS A 326 -29.06 -13.64 -6.18
CA LYS A 326 -29.65 -14.14 -4.93
C LYS A 326 -28.79 -13.66 -3.76
N CYS A 327 -29.43 -13.20 -2.69
CA CYS A 327 -28.70 -12.85 -1.47
C CYS A 327 -28.02 -14.09 -0.89
N ILE A 328 -26.76 -13.96 -0.51
CA ILE A 328 -25.99 -15.06 0.11
C ILE A 328 -26.69 -15.54 1.38
N THR A 329 -27.39 -14.66 2.09
CA THR A 329 -28.17 -15.04 3.28
C THR A 329 -29.45 -15.83 2.98
N MET A 330 -29.77 -16.03 1.70
CA MET A 330 -30.79 -16.98 1.25
C MET A 330 -30.19 -18.31 0.77
N LEU A 331 -28.86 -18.45 0.75
CA LEU A 331 -28.17 -19.66 0.31
C LEU A 331 -27.92 -20.57 1.51
N TYR A 332 -28.51 -21.76 1.46
CA TYR A 332 -28.35 -22.82 2.47
C TYR A 332 -27.94 -24.16 1.85
N VAL A 333 -27.64 -24.15 0.55
CA VAL A 333 -27.34 -25.28 -0.32
C VAL A 333 -26.28 -24.79 -1.33
N PHE A 334 -25.21 -25.55 -1.54
CA PHE A 334 -24.13 -25.21 -2.47
C PHE A 334 -24.58 -25.27 -3.93
N ALA A 335 -25.48 -26.18 -4.30
CA ALA A 335 -26.04 -26.24 -5.66
C ALA A 335 -26.81 -24.97 -6.07
N GLU A 336 -27.24 -24.16 -5.10
CA GLU A 336 -27.91 -22.89 -5.36
C GLU A 336 -26.98 -21.67 -5.24
N THR A 337 -25.68 -21.84 -5.01
CA THR A 337 -24.73 -20.72 -4.88
C THR A 337 -24.41 -20.08 -6.22
N HIS A 338 -25.40 -19.39 -6.79
CA HIS A 338 -25.22 -18.46 -7.88
C HIS A 338 -25.43 -17.05 -7.34
N PHE A 339 -24.32 -16.38 -6.99
CA PHE A 339 -24.38 -14.96 -6.65
C PHE A 339 -24.83 -14.17 -7.87
N ASP A 340 -24.07 -14.20 -8.98
CA ASP A 340 -24.50 -13.66 -10.28
C ASP A 340 -25.15 -14.77 -11.13
N ARG A 341 -26.44 -14.57 -11.46
CA ARG A 341 -27.19 -15.53 -12.27
C ARG A 341 -26.74 -15.57 -13.72
N GLY A 342 -26.33 -14.45 -14.31
CA GLY A 342 -25.89 -14.39 -15.70
C GLY A 342 -24.61 -15.19 -15.92
N ILE A 343 -23.62 -15.02 -15.02
CA ILE A 343 -22.39 -15.82 -15.05
C ILE A 343 -22.69 -17.29 -14.78
N ASN A 344 -23.55 -17.58 -13.80
CA ASN A 344 -23.92 -18.96 -13.50
C ASN A 344 -24.60 -19.64 -14.70
N ASP A 345 -25.54 -18.97 -15.36
CA ASP A 345 -26.21 -19.50 -16.56
C ASP A 345 -25.20 -19.72 -17.70
N TRP A 346 -24.21 -18.82 -17.84
CA TRP A 346 -23.10 -18.98 -18.78
C TRP A 346 -22.23 -20.20 -18.44
N LEU A 347 -21.80 -20.34 -17.19
CA LEU A 347 -20.97 -21.46 -16.72
C LEU A 347 -21.70 -22.79 -16.84
N CYS A 348 -22.98 -22.82 -16.46
CA CYS A 348 -23.83 -23.99 -16.61
C CYS A 348 -23.90 -24.42 -18.09
N LYS A 349 -24.32 -23.51 -18.97
CA LYS A 349 -24.52 -23.80 -20.40
C LYS A 349 -23.23 -24.20 -21.11
N TYR A 350 -22.13 -23.48 -20.91
CA TYR A 350 -20.92 -23.64 -21.71
C TYR A 350 -19.86 -24.53 -21.09
N VAL A 351 -19.82 -24.68 -19.76
CA VAL A 351 -18.77 -25.43 -19.07
C VAL A 351 -19.35 -26.65 -18.38
N TYR A 352 -20.23 -26.45 -17.40
CA TYR A 352 -20.71 -27.53 -16.52
C TYR A 352 -21.53 -28.58 -17.28
N ASP A 353 -22.56 -28.17 -18.02
CA ASP A 353 -23.41 -29.10 -18.77
C ASP A 353 -22.69 -29.66 -19.99
N TYR A 354 -21.81 -28.86 -20.60
CA TYR A 354 -21.01 -29.30 -21.73
C TYR A 354 -20.05 -30.44 -21.35
N ILE A 355 -19.36 -30.35 -20.21
CA ILE A 355 -18.42 -31.37 -19.73
C ILE A 355 -19.16 -32.50 -19.00
N GLY A 356 -20.15 -32.16 -18.17
CA GLY A 356 -20.88 -33.10 -17.31
C GLY A 356 -21.89 -33.97 -18.07
N GLY A 357 -22.37 -33.52 -19.23
CA GLY A 357 -23.31 -34.25 -20.07
C GLY A 357 -24.61 -34.57 -19.33
N SER A 358 -24.84 -35.85 -19.00
CA SER A 358 -26.07 -36.29 -18.32
C SER A 358 -26.00 -36.25 -16.79
N HIS A 359 -24.87 -35.81 -16.19
CA HIS A 359 -24.64 -35.71 -14.72
C HIS A 359 -24.88 -37.00 -13.89
N LYS A 360 -24.94 -38.16 -14.55
CA LYS A 360 -25.12 -39.47 -13.89
C LYS A 360 -23.79 -40.02 -13.34
N ASN A 361 -22.68 -39.73 -14.03
CA ASN A 361 -21.37 -40.23 -13.67
C ASN A 361 -20.68 -39.23 -12.71
N ILE A 362 -20.36 -39.70 -11.50
CA ILE A 362 -19.70 -38.92 -10.44
C ILE A 362 -18.39 -38.31 -10.93
N PHE A 363 -17.60 -39.04 -11.71
CA PHE A 363 -16.31 -38.55 -12.21
C PHE A 363 -16.51 -37.41 -13.23
N LYS A 364 -17.45 -37.55 -14.17
CA LYS A 364 -17.74 -36.48 -15.15
C LYS A 364 -18.28 -35.22 -14.48
N GLU A 365 -19.15 -35.39 -13.48
CA GLU A 365 -19.68 -34.29 -12.67
C GLU A 365 -18.58 -33.59 -11.84
N LEU A 366 -17.64 -34.36 -11.28
CA LEU A 366 -16.48 -33.81 -10.59
C LEU A 366 -15.58 -33.01 -11.53
N VAL A 367 -15.27 -33.53 -12.73
CA VAL A 367 -14.46 -32.79 -13.72
C VAL A 367 -15.19 -31.52 -14.15
N ALA A 368 -16.51 -31.60 -14.39
CA ALA A 368 -17.32 -30.44 -14.76
C ALA A 368 -17.31 -29.35 -13.67
N THR A 369 -17.52 -29.72 -12.40
CA THR A 369 -17.46 -28.76 -11.27
C THR A 369 -16.06 -28.15 -11.13
N ILE A 370 -14.98 -28.95 -11.20
CA ILE A 370 -13.60 -28.44 -11.14
C ILE A 370 -13.35 -27.44 -12.27
N CYS A 371 -13.69 -27.78 -13.51
CA CYS A 371 -13.52 -26.87 -14.64
C CYS A 371 -14.31 -25.57 -14.47
N THR A 372 -15.57 -25.65 -14.02
CA THR A 372 -16.39 -24.47 -13.72
C THR A 372 -15.69 -23.55 -12.73
N PHE A 373 -15.20 -24.08 -11.61
CA PHE A 373 -14.51 -23.29 -10.59
C PHE A 373 -13.13 -22.79 -11.01
N VAL A 374 -12.40 -23.51 -11.89
CA VAL A 374 -11.16 -23.02 -12.51
C VAL A 374 -11.42 -21.79 -13.39
N VAL A 375 -12.46 -21.84 -14.23
CA VAL A 375 -12.86 -20.68 -15.04
C VAL A 375 -13.29 -19.51 -14.16
N THR A 376 -14.08 -19.76 -13.11
CA THR A 376 -14.48 -18.73 -12.14
C THR A 376 -13.27 -18.12 -11.43
N THR A 377 -12.27 -18.93 -11.07
CA THR A 377 -11.02 -18.47 -10.41
C THR A 377 -10.24 -17.53 -11.32
N LEU A 378 -10.09 -17.89 -12.60
CA LEU A 378 -9.43 -17.04 -13.59
C LEU A 378 -10.23 -15.75 -13.84
N TRP A 379 -11.56 -15.85 -13.91
CA TRP A 379 -12.45 -14.71 -14.12
C TRP A 379 -12.41 -13.70 -12.96
N LEU A 380 -12.45 -14.17 -11.72
CA LEU A 380 -12.32 -13.32 -10.53
C LEU A 380 -10.93 -12.67 -10.46
N GLY A 381 -9.89 -13.43 -10.77
CA GLY A 381 -8.50 -13.03 -10.62
C GLY A 381 -7.78 -13.99 -9.68
N PRO A 382 -6.77 -14.75 -10.14
CA PRO A 382 -6.14 -15.76 -9.29
C PRO A 382 -5.34 -15.15 -8.14
N CYS A 383 -5.78 -15.38 -6.91
CA CYS A 383 -5.07 -15.01 -5.69
C CYS A 383 -5.38 -16.00 -4.56
N GLU A 384 -4.61 -15.98 -3.48
CA GLU A 384 -4.73 -16.95 -2.37
C GLU A 384 -6.17 -17.05 -1.84
N LEU A 385 -6.84 -15.91 -1.63
CA LEU A 385 -8.22 -15.86 -1.15
C LEU A 385 -9.20 -16.52 -2.13
N VAL A 386 -9.06 -16.25 -3.43
CA VAL A 386 -9.93 -16.83 -4.47
C VAL A 386 -9.68 -18.33 -4.62
N TYR A 387 -8.43 -18.81 -4.50
CA TYR A 387 -8.14 -20.25 -4.52
C TYR A 387 -8.81 -20.99 -3.36
N ILE A 388 -8.72 -20.44 -2.14
CA ILE A 388 -9.35 -21.01 -0.95
C ILE A 388 -10.87 -21.02 -1.13
N TRP A 389 -11.46 -19.89 -1.53
CA TRP A 389 -12.89 -19.77 -1.78
C TRP A 389 -13.36 -20.76 -2.86
N SER A 390 -12.64 -20.87 -3.97
CA SER A 390 -12.95 -21.74 -5.10
C SER A 390 -12.88 -23.22 -4.72
N PHE A 391 -11.82 -23.63 -4.03
CA PHE A 391 -11.67 -24.99 -3.51
C PHE A 391 -12.82 -25.39 -2.59
N PHE A 392 -13.15 -24.55 -1.60
CA PHE A 392 -14.18 -24.90 -0.63
C PHE A 392 -15.60 -24.87 -1.19
N ASN A 393 -15.91 -23.96 -2.12
CA ASN A 393 -17.21 -23.99 -2.81
C ASN A 393 -17.31 -25.17 -3.77
N CYS A 394 -16.24 -25.52 -4.49
CA CYS A 394 -16.18 -26.71 -5.35
C CYS A 394 -16.35 -27.99 -4.52
N PHE A 395 -15.62 -28.10 -3.41
CA PHE A 395 -15.70 -29.23 -2.49
C PHE A 395 -17.09 -29.33 -1.84
N GLY A 396 -17.62 -28.22 -1.34
CA GLY A 396 -18.95 -28.15 -0.74
C GLY A 396 -20.06 -28.58 -1.70
N LEU A 397 -20.01 -28.12 -2.95
CA LEU A 397 -20.93 -28.52 -4.01
C LEU A 397 -20.84 -30.04 -4.29
N ASN A 398 -19.64 -30.57 -4.51
CA ASN A 398 -19.47 -31.99 -4.79
C ASN A 398 -19.91 -32.85 -3.61
N LEU A 399 -19.54 -32.48 -2.38
CA LEU A 399 -19.96 -33.18 -1.17
C LEU A 399 -21.48 -33.22 -1.07
N GLU A 400 -22.15 -32.10 -1.33
CA GLU A 400 -23.61 -32.01 -1.32
C GLU A 400 -24.25 -32.90 -2.38
N LEU A 401 -23.77 -32.87 -3.62
CA LEU A 401 -24.26 -33.71 -4.71
C LEU A 401 -24.06 -35.20 -4.41
N TRP A 402 -22.93 -35.59 -3.84
CA TRP A 402 -22.64 -36.98 -3.47
C TRP A 402 -23.51 -37.43 -2.30
N VAL A 403 -23.71 -36.58 -1.30
CA VAL A 403 -24.62 -36.86 -0.18
C VAL A 403 -26.04 -37.06 -0.70
N ASP A 404 -26.56 -36.19 -1.56
CA ASP A 404 -27.91 -36.37 -2.13
C ASP A 404 -28.03 -37.70 -2.91
N LYS A 405 -27.00 -38.06 -3.70
CA LYS A 405 -26.93 -39.36 -4.38
C LYS A 405 -26.91 -40.53 -3.40
N ILE A 406 -26.13 -40.48 -2.32
CA ILE A 406 -26.08 -41.52 -1.29
C ILE A 406 -27.43 -41.68 -0.59
N PHE A 407 -28.07 -40.57 -0.20
CA PHE A 407 -29.38 -40.60 0.47
C PHE A 407 -30.53 -41.01 -0.45
N SER A 408 -30.34 -40.96 -1.77
CA SER A 408 -31.26 -41.54 -2.75
C SER A 408 -31.23 -43.08 -2.81
N LEU A 409 -30.18 -43.72 -2.25
CA LEU A 409 -30.01 -45.17 -2.24
C LEU A 409 -30.66 -45.84 -1.00
N PRO A 410 -31.15 -47.09 -1.10
CA PRO A 410 -31.56 -47.87 0.08
C PRO A 410 -30.36 -48.21 0.99
N PRO A 411 -30.50 -48.20 2.33
CA PRO A 411 -31.73 -48.07 3.12
C PRO A 411 -32.17 -46.62 3.40
N PHE A 412 -31.36 -45.61 3.07
CA PHE A 412 -31.62 -44.21 3.43
C PHE A 412 -32.89 -43.66 2.78
N SER A 413 -33.13 -43.96 1.51
CA SER A 413 -34.36 -43.56 0.83
C SER A 413 -35.61 -44.21 1.44
N ASN A 414 -35.50 -45.43 1.99
CA ASN A 414 -36.59 -46.10 2.71
C ASN A 414 -36.86 -45.46 4.08
N ILE A 415 -35.80 -45.06 4.80
CA ILE A 415 -35.90 -44.34 6.07
C ILE A 415 -36.54 -42.95 5.83
N GLU A 416 -36.11 -42.25 4.79
CA GLU A 416 -36.69 -40.96 4.44
C GLU A 416 -38.16 -41.09 4.03
N TYR A 417 -38.54 -42.14 3.30
CA TYR A 417 -39.94 -42.41 2.97
C TYR A 417 -40.80 -42.70 4.22
N ALA A 418 -40.21 -43.29 5.26
CA ALA A 418 -40.90 -43.53 6.54
C ALA A 418 -41.10 -42.24 7.37
N ILE A 419 -40.34 -41.17 7.10
CA ILE A 419 -40.46 -39.87 7.75
C ILE A 419 -41.43 -38.99 6.94
N GLY A 420 -42.42 -38.37 7.60
CA GLY A 420 -43.33 -37.45 6.90
C GLY A 420 -42.58 -36.28 6.25
N GLU A 421 -43.03 -35.82 5.07
CA GLU A 421 -42.33 -34.79 4.28
C GLU A 421 -42.04 -33.49 5.07
N ALA A 422 -42.96 -33.09 5.96
CA ALA A 422 -42.77 -31.95 6.85
C ALA A 422 -41.64 -32.17 7.89
N MET A 423 -41.46 -33.40 8.39
CA MET A 423 -40.37 -33.72 9.30
C MET A 423 -39.04 -33.85 8.54
N SER A 424 -39.02 -34.45 7.34
CA SER A 424 -37.84 -34.42 6.47
C SER A 424 -37.39 -32.98 6.17
N ARG A 425 -38.34 -32.07 5.88
CA ARG A 425 -38.04 -30.63 5.71
C ARG A 425 -37.35 -30.02 6.93
N ARG A 426 -37.82 -30.33 8.15
CA ARG A 426 -37.21 -29.85 9.42
C ARG A 426 -35.80 -30.38 9.60
N ILE A 427 -35.58 -31.68 9.43
CA ILE A 427 -34.25 -32.29 9.54
C ILE A 427 -33.28 -31.68 8.53
N ARG A 428 -33.68 -31.57 7.26
CA ARG A 428 -32.87 -30.94 6.20
C ARG A 428 -32.57 -29.45 6.50
N ALA A 429 -33.43 -28.74 7.24
CA ALA A 429 -33.16 -27.35 7.60
C ALA A 429 -32.08 -27.20 8.68
N VAL A 430 -31.87 -28.23 9.53
CA VAL A 430 -30.74 -28.26 10.47
C VAL A 430 -29.41 -28.32 9.72
N PHE A 431 -29.29 -29.24 8.75
CA PHE A 431 -28.11 -29.29 7.88
C PHE A 431 -27.94 -28.03 7.04
N GLY A 432 -29.05 -27.46 6.54
CA GLY A 432 -29.03 -26.18 5.84
C GLY A 432 -28.49 -25.02 6.70
N ALA A 433 -28.76 -25.01 8.01
CA ALA A 433 -28.21 -24.00 8.92
C ALA A 433 -26.68 -24.16 9.11
N LEU A 434 -26.16 -25.39 9.11
CA LEU A 434 -24.72 -25.65 9.15
C LEU A 434 -24.03 -25.25 7.83
N ASN A 435 -24.63 -25.62 6.70
CA ASN A 435 -24.15 -25.24 5.37
C ASN A 435 -24.16 -23.71 5.21
N PHE A 436 -25.20 -23.04 5.69
CA PHE A 436 -25.27 -21.58 5.71
C PHE A 436 -24.04 -20.95 6.38
N TRP A 437 -23.68 -21.38 7.60
CA TRP A 437 -22.50 -20.81 8.28
C TRP A 437 -21.18 -21.13 7.61
N THR A 438 -21.11 -22.27 6.91
CA THR A 438 -19.97 -22.62 6.08
C THR A 438 -19.85 -21.66 4.90
N ILE A 439 -20.95 -21.38 4.20
CA ILE A 439 -21.04 -20.38 3.12
C ILE A 439 -20.71 -18.98 3.65
N VAL A 440 -21.22 -18.60 4.83
CA VAL A 440 -20.92 -17.31 5.48
C VAL A 440 -19.43 -17.14 5.71
N LEU A 441 -18.77 -18.13 6.33
CA LEU A 441 -17.34 -18.02 6.66
C LEU A 441 -16.46 -17.87 5.41
N TYR A 442 -16.77 -18.57 4.32
CA TYR A 442 -16.02 -18.45 3.07
C TYR A 442 -16.24 -17.13 2.35
N ASN A 443 -17.45 -16.57 2.39
CA ASN A 443 -17.71 -15.26 1.78
C ASN A 443 -17.19 -14.11 2.67
N VAL A 444 -17.25 -14.23 4.00
CA VAL A 444 -16.63 -13.26 4.92
C VAL A 444 -15.11 -13.23 4.77
N LEU A 445 -14.48 -14.38 4.51
CA LEU A 445 -13.06 -14.46 4.17
C LEU A 445 -12.73 -13.61 2.93
N ALA A 446 -13.55 -13.69 1.89
CA ALA A 446 -13.35 -12.95 0.65
C ALA A 446 -13.65 -11.45 0.79
N LEU A 447 -14.68 -11.09 1.57
CA LEU A 447 -15.14 -9.69 1.72
C LEU A 447 -14.33 -8.89 2.74
N ASN A 448 -13.66 -9.54 3.69
CA ASN A 448 -12.94 -8.87 4.78
C ASN A 448 -11.48 -9.33 4.82
N SER A 449 -11.16 -10.24 5.73
CA SER A 449 -9.81 -10.77 5.91
C SER A 449 -9.84 -12.18 6.50
N LEU A 450 -8.75 -12.91 6.29
CA LEU A 450 -8.55 -14.23 6.88
C LEU A 450 -8.59 -14.19 8.41
N GLU A 451 -8.08 -13.12 9.02
CA GLU A 451 -8.11 -12.94 10.47
C GLU A 451 -9.54 -12.78 11.00
N PHE A 452 -10.36 -11.97 10.32
CA PHE A 452 -11.75 -11.77 10.71
C PHE A 452 -12.57 -13.06 10.58
N ALA A 453 -12.44 -13.77 9.46
CA ALA A 453 -13.13 -15.05 9.25
C ALA A 453 -12.73 -16.10 10.29
N LYS A 454 -11.43 -16.21 10.60
CA LYS A 454 -10.92 -17.09 11.67
C LYS A 454 -11.49 -16.72 13.03
N LEU A 455 -11.59 -15.43 13.34
CA LEU A 455 -12.14 -14.96 14.62
C LEU A 455 -13.63 -15.29 14.75
N VAL A 456 -14.42 -15.03 13.71
CA VAL A 456 -15.86 -15.37 13.67
C VAL A 456 -16.07 -16.87 13.84
N GLY A 457 -15.36 -17.70 13.06
CA GLY A 457 -15.44 -19.15 13.17
C GLY A 457 -15.02 -19.67 14.55
N LYS A 458 -13.91 -19.15 15.09
CA LYS A 458 -13.40 -19.54 16.40
C LYS A 458 -14.38 -19.18 17.52
N ARG A 459 -14.89 -17.94 17.57
CA ARG A 459 -15.77 -17.50 18.67
C ARG A 459 -17.18 -18.05 18.55
N LEU A 460 -17.78 -18.04 17.37
CA LEU A 460 -19.19 -18.42 17.22
C LEU A 460 -19.40 -19.93 17.09
N ILE A 461 -18.48 -20.66 16.45
CA ILE A 461 -18.66 -22.08 16.14
C ILE A 461 -17.84 -22.99 17.06
N VAL A 462 -16.58 -22.65 17.33
CA VAL A 462 -15.67 -23.53 18.11
C VAL A 462 -15.76 -23.29 19.61
N GLN A 463 -15.57 -22.04 20.06
CA GLN A 463 -15.47 -21.69 21.49
C GLN A 463 -16.81 -21.30 22.12
N GLY A 464 -17.75 -20.80 21.32
CA GLY A 464 -19.06 -20.33 21.78
C GLY A 464 -20.05 -21.45 22.14
N PHE A 465 -19.63 -22.71 22.08
CA PHE A 465 -20.49 -23.84 22.40
C PHE A 465 -20.67 -23.98 23.93
N PRO A 466 -21.90 -24.18 24.43
CA PRO A 466 -23.13 -24.37 23.66
C PRO A 466 -23.89 -23.07 23.35
N LEU A 467 -23.74 -22.02 24.16
CA LEU A 467 -24.71 -20.92 24.18
C LEU A 467 -24.74 -20.11 22.88
N SER A 468 -23.61 -19.53 22.46
CA SER A 468 -23.51 -18.70 21.26
C SER A 468 -23.74 -19.53 20.01
N THR A 469 -23.13 -20.73 19.95
CA THR A 469 -23.24 -21.63 18.80
C THR A 469 -24.68 -22.11 18.57
N LEU A 470 -25.37 -22.62 19.60
CA LEU A 470 -26.74 -23.11 19.45
C LEU A 470 -27.73 -21.97 19.19
N SER A 471 -27.52 -20.78 19.78
CA SER A 471 -28.37 -19.62 19.54
C SER A 471 -28.29 -19.16 18.09
N VAL A 472 -27.06 -19.00 17.59
CA VAL A 472 -26.80 -18.62 16.20
C VAL A 472 -27.37 -19.66 15.23
N LEU A 473 -27.14 -20.95 15.48
CA LEU A 473 -27.68 -22.04 14.66
C LEU A 473 -29.21 -22.06 14.64
N PHE A 474 -29.87 -21.83 15.78
CA PHE A 474 -31.32 -21.78 15.87
C PHE A 474 -31.91 -20.60 15.08
N VAL A 475 -31.30 -19.41 15.17
CA VAL A 475 -31.72 -18.25 14.38
C VAL A 475 -31.59 -18.53 12.88
N THR A 476 -30.47 -19.12 12.46
CA THR A 476 -30.30 -19.52 11.04
C THR A 476 -31.25 -20.64 10.62
N TYR A 477 -31.56 -21.60 11.50
CA TYR A 477 -32.56 -22.63 11.22
C TYR A 477 -33.94 -22.00 10.93
N CYS A 478 -34.36 -21.01 11.73
CA CYS A 478 -35.58 -20.25 11.47
C CYS A 478 -35.52 -19.52 10.11
N GLY A 479 -34.37 -18.89 9.79
CA GLY A 479 -34.15 -18.27 8.48
C GLY A 479 -34.28 -19.24 7.31
N VAL A 480 -33.59 -20.38 7.36
CA VAL A 480 -33.64 -21.43 6.33
C VAL A 480 -35.07 -21.93 6.12
N GLN A 481 -35.87 -22.07 7.19
CA GLN A 481 -37.26 -22.49 7.06
C GLN A 481 -38.14 -21.49 6.30
N LEU A 482 -37.91 -20.19 6.51
CA LEU A 482 -38.62 -19.13 5.81
C LEU A 482 -38.22 -19.05 4.34
N VAL A 483 -36.92 -19.23 4.03
CA VAL A 483 -36.43 -19.29 2.66
C VAL A 483 -37.06 -20.47 1.91
N LYS A 484 -37.05 -21.68 2.51
CA LYS A 484 -37.72 -22.86 1.95
C LYS A 484 -39.22 -22.63 1.68
N GLU A 485 -39.91 -21.87 2.54
CA GLU A 485 -41.33 -21.57 2.32
C GLU A 485 -41.54 -20.60 1.15
N ARG A 486 -40.63 -19.63 0.99
CA ARG A 486 -40.63 -18.70 -0.13
C ARG A 486 -40.40 -19.43 -1.46
N GLU A 487 -39.39 -20.29 -1.51
CA GLU A 487 -39.05 -21.10 -2.68
C GLU A 487 -40.18 -22.05 -3.07
N ARG A 488 -40.84 -22.68 -2.09
CA ARG A 488 -42.04 -23.48 -2.33
C ARG A 488 -43.13 -22.69 -3.03
N LYS A 489 -43.45 -21.48 -2.53
CA LYS A 489 -44.48 -20.62 -3.14
C LYS A 489 -44.10 -20.20 -4.56
N GLN A 490 -42.82 -19.94 -4.81
CA GLN A 490 -42.30 -19.58 -6.12
C GLN A 490 -42.40 -20.75 -7.11
N ALA A 491 -42.03 -21.96 -6.70
CA ALA A 491 -42.09 -23.15 -7.56
C ALA A 491 -43.51 -23.48 -8.05
N PHE A 492 -44.56 -23.19 -7.27
CA PHE A 492 -45.95 -23.34 -7.72
C PHE A 492 -46.37 -22.37 -8.82
N LEU A 493 -45.64 -21.27 -9.01
CA LEU A 493 -45.91 -20.28 -10.04
C LEU A 493 -45.20 -20.62 -11.36
N ASP A 494 -44.12 -21.41 -11.31
CA ASP A 494 -43.14 -21.50 -12.40
C ASP A 494 -43.22 -22.78 -13.28
N ASP A 495 -44.00 -23.84 -12.95
CA ASP A 495 -43.92 -25.14 -13.68
C ASP A 495 -45.28 -25.88 -13.93
N PRO A 496 -45.78 -25.90 -15.18
CA PRO A 496 -46.56 -27.00 -15.77
C PRO A 496 -45.67 -27.97 -16.59
N GLU A 497 -45.74 -29.28 -16.28
CA GLU A 497 -44.77 -30.36 -16.60
C GLU A 497 -44.22 -30.50 -18.05
N PRO A 498 -42.94 -30.91 -18.21
CA PRO A 498 -42.26 -31.11 -19.50
C PRO A 498 -42.13 -32.58 -19.98
N ALA A 499 -41.87 -32.77 -21.29
CA ALA A 499 -41.67 -34.07 -21.96
C ALA A 499 -40.19 -34.38 -22.27
N ALA A 500 -39.82 -35.67 -22.19
CA ALA A 500 -38.45 -36.22 -22.26
C ALA A 500 -38.04 -36.73 -23.66
N VAL A 501 -36.72 -36.74 -23.96
CA VAL A 501 -36.10 -37.44 -25.12
C VAL A 501 -34.72 -38.03 -24.72
N PRO A 502 -34.28 -39.18 -25.29
CA PRO A 502 -33.32 -40.12 -24.69
C PRO A 502 -31.84 -40.06 -25.21
N GLN A 503 -31.01 -40.91 -24.58
CA GLN A 503 -29.54 -41.07 -24.62
C GLN A 503 -29.04 -42.00 -25.77
N ASP A 504 -27.81 -41.77 -26.29
CA ASP A 504 -26.73 -42.80 -26.40
C ASP A 504 -25.43 -42.35 -27.13
N MET A 505 -24.29 -42.95 -26.71
CA MET A 505 -22.99 -43.22 -27.41
C MET A 505 -21.76 -42.27 -27.24
N PRO A 506 -20.49 -42.77 -27.33
CA PRO A 506 -19.42 -42.63 -26.32
C PRO A 506 -18.14 -41.87 -26.75
N GLU A 507 -17.35 -41.39 -25.78
CA GLU A 507 -16.05 -40.72 -25.97
C GLU A 507 -14.91 -41.50 -25.26
N GLU A 508 -14.01 -42.09 -26.04
CA GLU A 508 -12.65 -42.47 -25.61
C GLU A 508 -11.70 -42.28 -26.81
N ALA A 509 -10.76 -41.34 -26.71
CA ALA A 509 -9.40 -41.37 -27.30
C ALA A 509 -8.80 -39.96 -27.45
N MET A 510 -8.03 -39.48 -26.45
CA MET A 510 -7.01 -38.44 -26.69
C MET A 510 -5.88 -38.38 -25.63
N PHE A 511 -5.52 -39.50 -25.01
CA PHE A 511 -4.29 -39.61 -24.18
C PHE A 511 -3.21 -40.47 -24.85
N LEU A 512 -3.10 -40.38 -26.18
CA LEU A 512 -2.12 -41.12 -26.96
C LEU A 512 -1.38 -40.17 -27.93
N SER A 513 -0.48 -39.36 -27.38
CA SER A 513 0.64 -38.84 -28.15
C SER A 513 1.90 -38.95 -27.30
N ASN A 514 2.72 -39.94 -27.66
CA ASN A 514 4.02 -40.20 -27.05
C ASN A 514 4.96 -39.02 -27.33
N LEU A 515 5.43 -38.35 -26.28
CA LEU A 515 6.60 -37.49 -26.33
C LEU A 515 7.84 -38.38 -26.42
N GLU A 516 8.83 -37.98 -27.24
CA GLU A 516 10.07 -38.74 -27.47
C GLU A 516 10.88 -38.95 -26.18
N GLU A 517 10.68 -38.14 -25.13
CA GLU A 517 11.29 -38.38 -23.83
C GLU A 517 10.67 -39.55 -23.05
N GLY A 518 9.42 -39.94 -23.34
CA GLY A 518 8.74 -41.05 -22.67
C GLY A 518 9.39 -42.43 -22.92
N GLY A 519 10.28 -42.53 -23.91
CA GLY A 519 11.09 -43.72 -24.20
C GLY A 519 12.51 -43.70 -23.60
N LYS A 520 12.91 -42.62 -22.92
CA LYS A 520 14.26 -42.45 -22.37
C LYS A 520 14.26 -42.77 -20.88
N LYS A 521 15.18 -43.63 -20.44
CA LYS A 521 15.34 -43.98 -19.00
C LYS A 521 15.92 -42.84 -18.17
N GLU A 522 16.63 -41.91 -18.80
CA GLU A 522 17.31 -40.78 -18.17
C GLU A 522 17.15 -39.55 -19.05
N ILE A 523 16.84 -38.41 -18.43
CA ILE A 523 16.75 -37.10 -19.06
C ILE A 523 17.76 -36.19 -18.36
N VAL A 524 18.70 -35.63 -19.11
CA VAL A 524 19.72 -34.73 -18.57
C VAL A 524 19.19 -33.30 -18.63
N LEU A 525 18.93 -32.70 -17.47
CA LEU A 525 18.60 -31.28 -17.33
C LEU A 525 19.89 -30.47 -17.49
N LYS A 526 19.93 -29.58 -18.48
CA LYS A 526 21.07 -28.69 -18.71
C LYS A 526 20.94 -27.44 -17.83
N ASP A 527 22.08 -26.91 -17.39
CA ASP A 527 22.20 -25.63 -16.67
C ASP A 527 21.50 -25.58 -15.30
N VAL A 528 21.35 -26.74 -14.64
CA VAL A 528 20.74 -26.85 -13.31
C VAL A 528 21.61 -27.69 -12.40
N GLU A 529 22.00 -27.13 -11.26
CA GLU A 529 22.81 -27.85 -10.28
C GLU A 529 21.98 -28.96 -9.61
N PRO A 530 22.52 -30.20 -9.51
CA PRO A 530 21.80 -31.32 -8.90
C PRO A 530 21.32 -31.06 -7.46
N GLY A 531 22.12 -30.32 -6.67
CA GLY A 531 21.77 -29.98 -5.28
C GLY A 531 20.54 -29.07 -5.19
N VAL A 532 20.49 -28.03 -6.02
CA VAL A 532 19.36 -27.09 -6.10
C VAL A 532 18.10 -27.80 -6.58
N MET A 533 18.21 -28.64 -7.61
CA MET A 533 17.06 -29.40 -8.11
C MET A 533 16.56 -30.41 -7.07
N ALA A 534 17.44 -31.04 -6.30
CA ALA A 534 17.05 -31.92 -5.20
C ALA A 534 16.27 -31.16 -4.11
N MET A 535 16.67 -29.93 -3.79
CA MET A 535 15.94 -29.08 -2.85
C MET A 535 14.56 -28.67 -3.38
N ILE A 536 14.46 -28.31 -4.67
CA ILE A 536 13.20 -27.97 -5.32
C ILE A 536 12.26 -29.18 -5.34
N LEU A 537 12.76 -30.36 -5.71
CA LEU A 537 11.97 -31.60 -5.68
C LEU A 537 11.52 -31.93 -4.26
N ARG A 538 12.41 -31.82 -3.27
CA ARG A 538 12.05 -32.00 -1.86
C ARG A 538 10.93 -31.05 -1.46
N TYR A 539 11.03 -29.77 -1.83
CA TYR A 539 9.98 -28.79 -1.57
C TYR A 539 8.65 -29.18 -2.25
N ILE A 540 8.66 -29.61 -3.52
CA ILE A 540 7.44 -30.05 -4.22
C ILE A 540 6.73 -31.19 -3.47
N TYR A 541 7.49 -32.11 -2.85
CA TYR A 541 6.92 -33.24 -2.11
C TYR A 541 6.60 -32.97 -0.63
N THR A 542 7.26 -31.98 -0.01
CA THR A 542 7.19 -31.77 1.45
C THR A 542 6.68 -30.39 1.85
N SER A 543 6.59 -29.45 0.92
CA SER A 543 6.32 -28.02 1.12
C SER A 543 7.32 -27.31 2.05
N ASP A 544 8.51 -27.87 2.21
CA ASP A 544 9.57 -27.35 3.10
C ASP A 544 10.84 -27.06 2.28
N ILE A 545 11.37 -25.85 2.39
CA ILE A 545 12.61 -25.40 1.74
C ILE A 545 13.41 -24.51 2.66
N ASN A 546 14.70 -24.81 2.79
CA ASN A 546 15.61 -24.04 3.64
C ASN A 546 16.44 -23.07 2.79
N LEU A 547 16.15 -21.78 2.90
CA LEU A 547 16.86 -20.71 2.20
C LEU A 547 17.99 -20.15 3.07
N THR A 548 19.14 -19.94 2.43
CA THR A 548 20.36 -19.38 3.03
C THR A 548 20.97 -18.39 2.05
N GLU A 549 21.85 -17.51 2.53
CA GLU A 549 22.56 -16.53 1.68
C GLU A 549 23.37 -17.18 0.55
N GLN A 550 23.81 -18.43 0.73
CA GLN A 550 24.65 -19.16 -0.22
C GLN A 550 23.87 -19.85 -1.34
N ASN A 551 22.61 -20.22 -1.10
CA ASN A 551 21.83 -21.02 -2.06
C ASN A 551 20.62 -20.27 -2.64
N VAL A 552 20.21 -19.14 -2.05
CA VAL A 552 19.00 -18.43 -2.47
C VAL A 552 19.07 -17.93 -3.91
N GLN A 553 20.24 -17.49 -4.38
CA GLN A 553 20.41 -17.03 -5.75
C GLN A 553 20.17 -18.17 -6.76
N ASP A 554 20.80 -19.32 -6.56
CA ASP A 554 20.67 -20.45 -7.48
C ASP A 554 19.25 -21.04 -7.44
N ILE A 555 18.66 -21.15 -6.25
CA ILE A 555 17.26 -21.59 -6.10
C ILE A 555 16.33 -20.61 -6.80
N PHE A 556 16.56 -19.30 -6.68
CA PHE A 556 15.74 -18.27 -7.29
C PHE A 556 15.83 -18.33 -8.82
N MET A 557 17.04 -18.50 -9.37
CA MET A 557 17.26 -18.71 -10.80
C MET A 557 16.54 -19.95 -11.32
N VAL A 558 16.67 -21.09 -10.63
CA VAL A 558 16.06 -22.36 -11.05
C VAL A 558 14.53 -22.32 -10.87
N ALA A 559 14.02 -21.68 -9.81
CA ALA A 559 12.59 -21.46 -9.62
C ALA A 559 12.00 -20.55 -10.71
N ASN A 560 12.74 -19.53 -11.15
CA ASN A 560 12.35 -18.72 -12.30
C ASN A 560 12.40 -19.54 -13.60
N MET A 561 13.48 -20.28 -13.84
CA MET A 561 13.67 -21.11 -15.03
C MET A 561 12.55 -22.15 -15.21
N TYR A 562 12.16 -22.83 -14.13
CA TYR A 562 11.08 -23.83 -14.14
C TYR A 562 9.71 -23.27 -13.76
N GLN A 563 9.58 -21.95 -13.61
CA GLN A 563 8.33 -21.26 -13.34
C GLN A 563 7.59 -21.84 -12.13
N ILE A 564 8.26 -21.90 -10.98
CA ILE A 564 7.73 -22.39 -9.70
C ILE A 564 7.40 -21.18 -8.82
N PRO A 565 6.17 -20.62 -8.87
CA PRO A 565 5.89 -19.29 -8.33
C PRO A 565 5.95 -19.24 -6.81
N SER A 566 5.68 -20.37 -6.14
CA SER A 566 5.71 -20.45 -4.69
C SER A 566 7.14 -20.31 -4.13
N ILE A 567 8.13 -20.99 -4.73
CA ILE A 567 9.55 -20.83 -4.37
C ILE A 567 10.05 -19.45 -4.78
N PHE A 568 9.66 -18.98 -5.98
CA PHE A 568 10.03 -17.67 -6.49
C PHE A 568 9.61 -16.55 -5.52
N SER A 569 8.35 -16.58 -5.06
CA SER A 569 7.82 -15.60 -4.10
C SER A 569 8.57 -15.64 -2.77
N VAL A 570 8.86 -16.84 -2.24
CA VAL A 570 9.60 -16.99 -0.98
C VAL A 570 11.03 -16.47 -1.11
N CYS A 571 11.71 -16.69 -2.24
CA CYS A 571 13.05 -16.14 -2.49
C CYS A 571 13.03 -14.61 -2.58
N VAL A 572 12.02 -14.02 -3.23
CA VAL A 572 11.85 -12.55 -3.29
C VAL A 572 11.66 -11.98 -1.89
N SER A 573 10.75 -12.55 -1.09
CA SER A 573 10.53 -12.11 0.30
C SER A 573 11.80 -12.23 1.14
N TYR A 574 12.53 -13.35 1.04
CA TYR A 574 13.78 -13.55 1.76
C TYR A 574 14.84 -12.50 1.40
N LEU A 575 15.03 -12.20 0.11
CA LEU A 575 16.00 -11.21 -0.36
C LEU A 575 15.60 -9.78 0.04
N GLN A 576 14.30 -9.46 0.06
CA GLN A 576 13.80 -8.18 0.54
C GLN A 576 14.07 -7.99 2.04
N GLU A 577 13.85 -9.01 2.86
CA GLU A 577 14.10 -8.96 4.31
C GLU A 577 15.60 -8.89 4.67
N LYS A 578 16.48 -9.33 3.77
CA LYS A 578 17.94 -9.37 3.97
C LYS A 578 18.69 -8.26 3.23
N LEU A 579 18.01 -7.22 2.78
CA LEU A 579 18.60 -6.15 1.99
C LEU A 579 19.44 -5.21 2.87
N VAL A 580 20.74 -5.09 2.56
CA VAL A 580 21.74 -4.29 3.30
C VAL A 580 22.70 -3.59 2.32
N LEU A 581 23.50 -2.63 2.80
CA LEU A 581 24.45 -1.88 1.96
C LEU A 581 25.36 -2.80 1.11
N GLY A 582 25.90 -3.86 1.71
CA GLY A 582 26.83 -4.77 1.04
C GLY A 582 26.23 -5.71 0.00
N ASN A 583 24.90 -5.86 -0.08
CA ASN A 583 24.26 -6.74 -1.06
C ASN A 583 23.22 -6.04 -1.95
N CYS A 584 22.88 -4.78 -1.69
CA CYS A 584 21.82 -4.07 -2.40
C CYS A 584 22.05 -3.96 -3.91
N LEU A 585 23.29 -3.69 -4.35
CA LEU A 585 23.65 -3.62 -5.77
C LEU A 585 23.54 -4.99 -6.46
N ALA A 586 23.96 -6.06 -5.78
CA ALA A 586 23.86 -7.42 -6.30
C ALA A 586 22.40 -7.88 -6.41
N ILE A 587 21.57 -7.60 -5.39
CA ILE A 587 20.13 -7.89 -5.39
C ILE A 587 19.42 -7.08 -6.48
N PHE A 588 19.80 -5.81 -6.69
CA PHE A 588 19.28 -4.99 -7.77
C PHE A 588 19.57 -5.60 -9.14
N ARG A 589 20.83 -5.98 -9.41
CA ARG A 589 21.21 -6.67 -10.65
C ARG A 589 20.48 -8.01 -10.81
N LEU A 590 20.34 -8.78 -9.74
CA LEU A 590 19.61 -10.05 -9.77
C LEU A 590 18.13 -9.86 -10.10
N GLY A 591 17.50 -8.81 -9.56
CA GLY A 591 16.14 -8.41 -9.89
C GLY A 591 15.98 -8.04 -11.37
N LEU A 592 16.94 -7.29 -11.94
CA LEU A 592 16.96 -6.96 -13.37
C LEU A 592 17.21 -8.21 -14.25
N LEU A 593 18.16 -9.06 -13.86
CA LEU A 593 18.53 -10.27 -14.61
C LEU A 593 17.38 -11.27 -14.72
N LEU A 594 16.56 -11.37 -13.67
CA LEU A 594 15.44 -12.31 -13.59
C LEU A 594 14.09 -11.68 -13.98
N ASP A 595 14.08 -10.46 -14.52
CA ASP A 595 12.86 -9.69 -14.82
C ASP A 595 11.88 -9.67 -13.64
N CYS A 596 12.41 -9.46 -12.43
CA CYS A 596 11.65 -9.31 -11.21
C CYS A 596 11.55 -7.82 -10.83
N PRO A 597 10.58 -7.06 -11.39
CA PRO A 597 10.49 -5.61 -11.18
C PRO A 597 10.26 -5.27 -9.71
N ARG A 598 9.54 -6.12 -8.97
CA ARG A 598 9.31 -5.92 -7.54
C ARG A 598 10.61 -5.92 -6.73
N LEU A 599 11.49 -6.89 -6.96
CA LEU A 599 12.78 -6.97 -6.26
C LEU A 599 13.72 -5.86 -6.70
N ALA A 600 13.82 -5.62 -8.02
CA ALA A 600 14.65 -4.55 -8.58
C ALA A 600 14.20 -3.16 -8.08
N PHE A 601 12.90 -2.90 -8.01
CA PHE A 601 12.34 -1.66 -7.48
C PHE A 601 12.71 -1.48 -5.99
N THR A 602 12.46 -2.48 -5.14
CA THR A 602 12.80 -2.40 -3.71
C THR A 602 14.30 -2.16 -3.49
N ALA A 603 15.15 -2.87 -4.24
CA ALA A 603 16.60 -2.67 -4.15
C ALA A 603 17.02 -1.29 -4.64
N ARG A 604 16.43 -0.79 -5.74
CA ARG A 604 16.71 0.55 -6.28
C ARG A 604 16.29 1.66 -5.32
N GLU A 605 15.13 1.56 -4.69
CA GLU A 605 14.69 2.53 -3.68
C GLU A 605 15.68 2.57 -2.51
N PHE A 606 16.07 1.40 -1.99
CA PHE A 606 17.08 1.31 -0.93
C PHE A 606 18.41 1.95 -1.35
N ILE A 607 18.82 1.78 -2.61
CA ILE A 607 20.02 2.41 -3.17
C ILE A 607 19.85 3.93 -3.25
N CYS A 608 18.73 4.41 -3.79
CA CYS A 608 18.44 5.84 -3.91
C CYS A 608 18.44 6.54 -2.55
N GLU A 609 17.86 5.93 -1.52
CA GLU A 609 17.82 6.45 -0.15
C GLU A 609 19.21 6.62 0.47
N ARG A 610 20.15 5.74 0.12
CA ARG A 610 21.50 5.65 0.72
C ARG A 610 22.61 5.96 -0.30
N TYR A 611 22.27 6.69 -1.36
CA TYR A 611 23.13 6.88 -2.52
C TYR A 611 24.53 7.42 -2.17
N GLN A 612 24.62 8.42 -1.28
CA GLN A 612 25.88 9.03 -0.86
C GLN A 612 26.86 8.06 -0.16
N LEU A 613 26.34 6.98 0.43
CA LEU A 613 27.16 5.92 1.01
C LEU A 613 27.59 4.91 -0.06
N ILE A 614 26.65 4.56 -0.96
CA ILE A 614 26.85 3.52 -1.98
C ILE A 614 27.86 3.94 -3.05
N ILE A 615 27.92 5.23 -3.43
CA ILE A 615 28.91 5.72 -4.39
C ILE A 615 30.36 5.55 -3.92
N ARG A 616 30.59 5.38 -2.61
CA ARG A 616 31.91 5.15 -2.02
C ARG A 616 32.33 3.69 -2.12
N ASP A 617 31.39 2.79 -2.40
CA ASP A 617 31.65 1.36 -2.55
C ASP A 617 32.34 1.06 -3.90
N GLN A 618 33.26 0.10 -3.91
CA GLN A 618 33.92 -0.34 -5.13
C GLN A 618 32.93 -1.05 -6.08
N ASP A 619 31.90 -1.72 -5.56
CA ASP A 619 30.90 -2.43 -6.35
C ASP A 619 30.03 -1.50 -7.20
N PHE A 620 29.92 -0.23 -6.82
CA PHE A 620 29.27 0.81 -7.62
C PHE A 620 29.93 0.98 -8.99
N HIS A 621 31.26 0.89 -9.04
CA HIS A 621 32.03 1.03 -10.29
C HIS A 621 31.82 -0.15 -11.25
N GLN A 622 31.28 -1.28 -10.76
CA GLN A 622 30.98 -2.46 -11.57
C GLN A 622 29.62 -2.36 -12.28
N LEU A 623 28.80 -1.34 -12.00
CA LEU A 623 27.49 -1.18 -12.63
C LEU A 623 27.62 -1.02 -14.15
N GLY A 624 26.70 -1.62 -14.90
CA GLY A 624 26.55 -1.37 -16.33
C GLY A 624 25.94 0.02 -16.62
N PRO A 625 26.05 0.55 -17.85
CA PRO A 625 25.52 1.88 -18.19
C PRO A 625 24.01 1.99 -17.96
N SER A 626 23.24 0.97 -18.34
CA SER A 626 21.78 0.92 -18.12
C SER A 626 21.40 0.83 -16.64
N GLU A 627 22.17 0.07 -15.85
CA GLU A 627 21.96 -0.09 -14.41
C GLU A 627 22.22 1.22 -13.68
N LEU A 628 23.32 1.91 -14.04
CA LEU A 628 23.67 3.22 -13.50
C LEU A 628 22.58 4.24 -13.85
N ALA A 629 22.18 4.32 -15.13
CA ALA A 629 21.13 5.22 -15.61
C ALA A 629 19.82 5.04 -14.83
N ALA A 630 19.43 3.80 -14.54
CA ALA A 630 18.23 3.47 -13.80
C ALA A 630 18.26 4.01 -12.35
N ILE A 631 19.45 4.12 -11.74
CA ILE A 631 19.64 4.72 -10.42
C ILE A 631 19.68 6.24 -10.53
N ILE A 632 20.62 6.80 -11.31
CA ILE A 632 20.90 8.25 -11.32
C ILE A 632 19.81 9.11 -11.95
N THR A 633 18.89 8.53 -12.74
CA THR A 633 17.75 9.28 -13.29
C THR A 633 16.66 9.55 -12.24
N SER A 634 16.58 8.74 -11.18
CA SER A 634 15.47 8.73 -10.22
C SER A 634 15.26 10.06 -9.47
N ASP A 635 14.02 10.50 -9.33
CA ASP A 635 13.64 11.63 -8.46
C ASP A 635 13.86 11.29 -6.97
N ALA A 636 13.76 10.01 -6.59
CA ALA A 636 13.89 9.52 -5.21
C ALA A 636 15.33 9.54 -4.67
N LEU A 637 16.29 10.01 -5.47
CA LEU A 637 17.71 9.99 -5.13
C LEU A 637 18.01 10.95 -3.97
N ASN A 638 18.57 10.43 -2.89
CA ASN A 638 18.82 11.18 -1.67
C ASN A 638 20.18 11.91 -1.71
N VAL A 639 20.23 12.97 -2.52
CA VAL A 639 21.37 13.90 -2.64
C VAL A 639 20.92 15.33 -2.36
N ASP A 640 21.72 16.03 -1.58
CA ASP A 640 21.54 17.43 -1.22
C ASP A 640 21.91 18.38 -2.38
N ARG A 641 22.79 17.93 -3.28
CA ARG A 641 23.30 18.71 -4.41
C ARG A 641 23.56 17.84 -5.64
N GLU A 642 23.26 18.36 -6.82
CA GLU A 642 23.35 17.59 -8.08
C GLU A 642 24.82 17.34 -8.49
N GLU A 643 25.76 18.13 -7.98
CA GLU A 643 27.19 17.98 -8.16
C GLU A 643 27.67 16.58 -7.76
N VAL A 644 27.07 15.98 -6.73
CA VAL A 644 27.40 14.61 -6.29
C VAL A 644 27.04 13.58 -7.35
N VAL A 645 25.94 13.77 -8.07
CA VAL A 645 25.52 12.89 -9.18
C VAL A 645 26.48 13.05 -10.35
N PHE A 646 26.89 14.28 -10.66
CA PHE A 646 27.88 14.55 -11.70
C PHE A 646 29.26 13.93 -11.37
N GLU A 647 29.76 14.15 -10.16
CA GLU A 647 31.04 13.62 -9.69
C GLU A 647 31.05 12.09 -9.71
N SER A 648 30.01 11.44 -9.17
CA SER A 648 29.89 9.98 -9.19
C SER A 648 29.81 9.38 -10.61
N LEU A 649 29.16 10.07 -11.55
CA LEU A 649 29.17 9.69 -12.97
C LEU A 649 30.58 9.79 -13.57
N MET A 650 31.32 10.87 -13.29
CA MET A 650 32.69 11.05 -13.79
C MET A 650 33.65 10.02 -13.20
N ASP A 651 33.51 9.69 -11.92
CA ASP A 651 34.31 8.65 -11.26
C ASP A 651 34.03 7.26 -11.87
N TRP A 652 32.76 6.95 -12.15
CA TRP A 652 32.37 5.72 -12.83
C TRP A 652 32.94 5.61 -14.26
N VAL A 653 32.94 6.70 -15.04
CA VAL A 653 33.58 6.74 -16.37
C VAL A 653 35.10 6.64 -16.25
N GLY A 654 35.70 7.21 -15.20
CA GLY A 654 37.13 7.17 -14.93
C GLY A 654 37.70 5.77 -14.71
N TYR A 655 36.85 4.83 -14.27
CA TYR A 655 37.19 3.43 -14.00
C TYR A 655 37.47 2.61 -15.28
N ASP A 656 36.61 2.72 -16.30
CA ASP A 656 36.82 2.10 -17.62
C ASP A 656 36.66 3.13 -18.74
N ARG A 657 37.75 3.87 -18.96
CA ARG A 657 37.81 5.03 -19.85
C ARG A 657 37.58 4.68 -21.31
N THR A 658 37.95 3.47 -21.72
CA THR A 658 37.97 3.06 -23.13
C THR A 658 36.58 2.77 -23.67
N GLU A 659 35.73 2.13 -22.87
CA GLU A 659 34.36 1.80 -23.27
C GLU A 659 33.34 2.83 -22.77
N ARG A 660 33.49 3.36 -21.55
CA ARG A 660 32.45 4.19 -20.92
C ARG A 660 32.40 5.64 -21.39
N VAL A 661 33.47 6.17 -21.96
CA VAL A 661 33.47 7.53 -22.56
C VAL A 661 32.50 7.61 -23.75
N LYS A 662 32.20 6.49 -24.42
CA LYS A 662 31.22 6.42 -25.51
C LYS A 662 29.78 6.59 -25.01
N GLU A 663 29.49 6.08 -23.81
CA GLU A 663 28.17 6.10 -23.16
C GLU A 663 27.90 7.42 -22.39
N LEU A 664 28.93 8.26 -22.22
CA LEU A 664 28.85 9.50 -21.45
C LEU A 664 27.75 10.48 -21.94
N PRO A 665 27.54 10.72 -23.26
CA PRO A 665 26.51 11.65 -23.72
C PRO A 665 25.11 11.29 -23.24
N ASP A 666 24.74 10.01 -23.31
CA ASP A 666 23.42 9.53 -22.90
C ASP A 666 23.22 9.65 -21.38
N LEU A 667 24.26 9.34 -20.59
CA LEU A 667 24.21 9.44 -19.13
C LEU A 667 24.21 10.88 -18.61
N LEU A 668 24.71 11.85 -19.38
CA LEU A 668 24.63 13.27 -19.00
C LEU A 668 23.18 13.77 -18.98
N HIS A 669 22.27 13.18 -19.75
CA HIS A 669 20.84 13.51 -19.67
C HIS A 669 20.19 13.09 -18.35
N CYS A 670 20.84 12.21 -17.58
CA CYS A 670 20.39 11.83 -16.24
C CYS A 670 20.80 12.84 -15.16
N VAL A 671 21.70 13.79 -15.47
CA VAL A 671 22.20 14.84 -14.56
C VAL A 671 21.42 16.14 -14.78
N ARG A 672 20.93 16.74 -13.69
CA ARG A 672 20.07 17.93 -13.70
C ARG A 672 20.89 19.21 -13.62
N PHE A 673 21.58 19.56 -14.71
CA PHE A 673 22.51 20.71 -14.73
C PHE A 673 21.88 22.06 -14.35
N ARG A 674 20.56 22.22 -14.46
CA ARG A 674 19.87 23.42 -13.98
C ARG A 674 19.90 23.60 -12.46
N LEU A 675 20.17 22.54 -11.71
CA LEU A 675 20.31 22.56 -10.25
C LEU A 675 21.77 22.75 -9.81
N ILE A 676 22.73 22.68 -10.74
CA ILE A 676 24.14 22.91 -10.46
C ILE A 676 24.42 24.42 -10.43
N PRO A 677 25.11 24.95 -9.39
CA PRO A 677 25.50 26.35 -9.32
C PRO A 677 26.35 26.79 -10.52
N VAL A 678 26.11 28.02 -11.00
CA VAL A 678 26.75 28.56 -12.22
C VAL A 678 28.29 28.59 -12.11
N ASP A 679 28.81 28.88 -10.92
CA ASP A 679 30.25 28.92 -10.66
C ASP A 679 30.86 27.51 -10.82
N TYR A 680 30.25 26.51 -10.19
CA TYR A 680 30.70 25.12 -10.31
C TYR A 680 30.58 24.61 -11.75
N PHE A 681 29.47 24.92 -12.42
CA PHE A 681 29.25 24.52 -13.82
C PHE A 681 30.36 25.05 -14.73
N THR A 682 30.73 26.33 -14.58
CA THR A 682 31.75 26.96 -15.41
C THR A 682 33.15 26.41 -15.11
N GLU A 683 33.48 26.22 -13.83
CA GLU A 683 34.82 25.77 -13.42
C GLU A 683 35.06 24.28 -13.68
N LYS A 684 34.09 23.42 -13.36
CA LYS A 684 34.26 21.96 -13.26
C LYS A 684 33.59 21.19 -14.39
N VAL A 685 32.39 21.57 -14.79
CA VAL A 685 31.62 20.84 -15.82
C VAL A 685 32.07 21.26 -17.22
N GLU A 686 32.04 22.55 -17.52
CA GLU A 686 32.38 23.05 -18.85
C GLU A 686 33.85 22.77 -19.21
N ASN A 687 34.77 22.99 -18.28
CA ASN A 687 36.20 22.79 -18.52
C ASN A 687 36.63 21.32 -18.44
N HIS A 688 35.70 20.38 -18.23
CA HIS A 688 36.04 18.97 -18.09
C HIS A 688 36.60 18.40 -19.41
N LYS A 689 37.73 17.69 -19.31
CA LYS A 689 38.50 17.23 -20.47
C LYS A 689 37.69 16.33 -21.42
N TRP A 690 36.85 15.45 -20.88
CA TRP A 690 36.04 14.51 -21.68
C TRP A 690 34.81 15.15 -22.30
N ILE A 691 34.22 16.12 -21.61
CA ILE A 691 33.06 16.88 -22.10
C ILE A 691 33.49 17.78 -23.27
N GLN A 692 34.67 18.41 -23.16
CA GLN A 692 35.25 19.22 -24.24
C GLN A 692 35.72 18.43 -25.46
N ALA A 693 35.88 17.11 -25.34
CA ALA A 693 36.24 16.25 -26.48
C ALA A 693 35.04 15.93 -27.37
N ASN A 694 33.81 15.98 -26.83
CA ASN A 694 32.59 15.62 -27.55
C ASN A 694 31.89 16.86 -28.15
N THR A 695 31.69 16.87 -29.47
CA THR A 695 31.06 17.99 -30.19
C THR A 695 29.55 18.10 -29.98
N GLU A 696 28.87 17.01 -29.65
CA GLU A 696 27.42 16.96 -29.40
C GLU A 696 27.09 17.59 -28.05
N VAL A 697 27.77 17.14 -26.99
CA VAL A 697 27.63 17.66 -25.63
C VAL A 697 27.94 19.16 -25.55
N LYS A 698 28.86 19.69 -26.37
CA LYS A 698 29.12 21.14 -26.44
C LYS A 698 27.91 21.98 -26.87
N LYS A 699 27.06 21.46 -27.76
CA LYS A 699 25.83 22.17 -28.16
C LYS A 699 24.83 22.20 -27.01
N GLU A 700 24.76 21.13 -26.24
CA GLU A 700 23.88 21.02 -25.07
C GLU A 700 24.37 21.86 -23.89
N LEU A 701 25.69 21.98 -23.69
CA LEU A 701 26.26 22.93 -22.72
C LEU A 701 25.84 24.38 -23.02
N GLN A 702 25.78 24.76 -24.29
CA GLN A 702 25.31 26.10 -24.68
C GLN A 702 23.83 26.29 -24.32
N LEU A 703 23.01 25.25 -24.49
CA LEU A 703 21.60 25.23 -24.13
C LEU A 703 21.41 25.34 -22.59
N ILE A 704 22.24 24.67 -21.79
CA ILE A 704 22.26 24.83 -20.33
C ILE A 704 22.63 26.26 -19.93
N LYS A 705 23.65 26.86 -20.57
CA LYS A 705 24.05 28.25 -20.30
C LYS A 705 22.94 29.25 -20.60
N ASP A 706 22.22 29.04 -21.71
CA ASP A 706 21.10 29.88 -22.07
C ASP A 706 19.96 29.70 -21.05
N ALA A 707 19.70 28.48 -20.59
CA ALA A 707 18.73 28.20 -19.53
C ALA A 707 19.10 28.81 -18.17
N HIS A 708 20.38 28.78 -17.75
CA HIS A 708 20.87 29.48 -16.54
C HIS A 708 20.70 31.01 -16.64
N LYS A 709 20.69 31.56 -17.86
CA LYS A 709 20.39 32.98 -18.13
C LYS A 709 18.90 33.26 -18.29
N GLY A 710 18.03 32.28 -18.01
CA GLY A 710 16.57 32.39 -18.12
C GLY A 710 16.02 32.27 -19.56
N ARG A 711 16.83 31.85 -20.53
CA ARG A 711 16.42 31.65 -21.94
C ARG A 711 16.20 30.17 -22.19
N LEU A 712 14.95 29.72 -22.03
CA LEU A 712 14.56 28.35 -22.36
C LEU A 712 14.24 28.21 -23.85
N PRO A 713 14.55 27.05 -24.48
CA PRO A 713 14.18 26.80 -25.87
C PRO A 713 12.65 26.81 -26.03
N GLU A 714 12.15 27.47 -27.09
CA GLU A 714 10.73 27.44 -27.43
C GLU A 714 10.30 26.02 -27.79
N VAL A 715 9.39 25.45 -27.00
CA VAL A 715 8.77 24.15 -27.28
C VAL A 715 7.93 24.30 -28.55
N GLN A 716 8.40 23.77 -29.67
CA GLN A 716 7.61 23.75 -30.90
C GLN A 716 6.37 22.86 -30.70
N ARG A 717 5.21 23.48 -30.49
CA ARG A 717 3.91 22.81 -30.72
C ARG A 717 3.91 22.32 -32.15
N SER A 718 3.90 21.01 -32.35
CA SER A 718 3.76 20.38 -33.67
C SER A 718 2.40 20.74 -34.30
N ARG A 719 2.31 21.92 -34.91
CA ARG A 719 1.26 22.33 -35.86
C ARG A 719 1.80 22.12 -37.27
N ASN A 720 1.51 20.97 -37.88
CA ASN A 720 0.96 20.83 -39.23
C ASN A 720 1.24 19.47 -39.89
N ARG A 721 0.18 18.67 -40.01
CA ARG A 721 -0.31 18.22 -41.32
C ARG A 721 -1.81 17.92 -41.25
N LYS A 722 -2.63 18.98 -41.18
CA LYS A 722 -4.04 18.93 -41.62
C LYS A 722 -4.18 19.85 -42.83
N SER A 723 -4.38 19.25 -44.01
CA SER A 723 -4.94 19.96 -45.15
C SER A 723 -6.45 20.15 -44.93
N LYS A 724 -6.84 21.42 -44.76
CA LYS A 724 -8.13 22.05 -45.11
C LYS A 724 -9.43 21.25 -44.92
N MET A 725 -10.27 21.68 -43.98
CA MET A 725 -11.51 22.41 -44.31
C MET A 725 -12.08 23.10 -43.05
N ALA A 726 -12.56 24.32 -43.25
CA ALA A 726 -13.18 25.24 -42.30
C ALA A 726 -14.40 24.63 -41.58
N GLY A 727 -14.85 25.09 -40.43
CA GLY A 727 -14.49 26.21 -39.56
C GLY A 727 -15.63 26.35 -38.55
N ASP A 728 -15.34 26.77 -37.33
CA ASP A 728 -16.16 27.71 -36.55
C ASP A 728 -15.48 27.93 -35.19
N LYS A 729 -15.70 29.13 -34.65
CA LYS A 729 -14.97 29.77 -33.56
C LYS A 729 -15.26 29.11 -32.21
N GLU A 730 -14.19 28.82 -31.47
CA GLU A 730 -14.21 28.41 -30.07
C GLU A 730 -14.26 29.65 -29.15
N ASP A 731 -15.08 29.55 -28.11
CA ASP A 731 -14.99 30.36 -26.89
C ASP A 731 -13.83 29.80 -26.05
N GLU A 732 -12.87 30.67 -25.71
CA GLU A 732 -11.73 30.38 -24.83
C GLU A 732 -12.19 30.45 -23.36
N GLU A 733 -12.14 29.34 -22.64
CA GLU A 733 -11.94 29.32 -21.19
C GLU A 733 -10.77 28.38 -20.86
N ASP A 734 -9.94 28.84 -19.91
CA ASP A 734 -8.54 28.51 -19.68
C ASP A 734 -8.21 27.02 -19.50
N SER A 735 -7.20 26.55 -20.26
CA SER A 735 -6.49 25.28 -20.04
C SER A 735 -5.00 25.56 -19.91
N ASP A 736 -4.51 25.51 -18.67
CA ASP A 736 -3.13 25.88 -18.31
C ASP A 736 -2.17 24.68 -18.17
N ASP A 737 -2.51 23.49 -18.68
CA ASP A 737 -1.72 22.26 -18.44
C ASP A 737 -1.33 21.47 -19.71
N GLU A 738 -0.81 22.13 -20.74
CA GLU A 738 0.03 21.46 -21.75
C GLU A 738 1.29 22.28 -22.05
N GLN A 739 2.24 22.27 -21.12
CA GLN A 739 3.63 22.68 -21.38
C GLN A 739 4.40 21.45 -21.91
N GLY A 740 4.95 21.52 -23.13
CA GLY A 740 5.74 20.40 -23.65
C GLY A 740 7.04 20.22 -22.86
N LEU A 741 7.45 18.96 -22.72
CA LEU A 741 8.58 18.55 -21.89
C LEU A 741 9.90 19.10 -22.44
N LEU A 742 10.68 19.75 -21.58
CA LEU A 742 12.05 20.16 -21.87
C LEU A 742 12.96 18.91 -21.99
N PRO A 743 14.07 19.00 -22.76
CA PRO A 743 15.08 17.94 -22.79
C PRO A 743 15.55 17.55 -21.38
N GLY A 744 15.86 16.27 -21.13
CA GLY A 744 16.24 15.76 -19.80
C GLY A 744 17.42 16.50 -19.16
N ILE A 745 18.34 17.03 -19.97
CA ILE A 745 19.48 17.84 -19.52
C ILE A 745 19.06 19.21 -18.93
N LEU A 746 17.85 19.67 -19.27
CA LEU A 746 17.21 20.87 -18.71
C LEU A 746 16.18 20.54 -17.61
N ASN A 747 16.15 19.29 -17.13
CA ASN A 747 15.32 18.93 -15.99
C ASN A 747 15.76 19.75 -14.76
N ASN A 748 14.79 20.35 -14.09
CA ASN A 748 14.96 21.18 -12.90
C ASN A 748 14.10 20.70 -11.72
N ASN A 749 13.55 19.49 -11.78
CA ASN A 749 12.90 18.91 -10.63
C ASN A 749 13.96 18.64 -9.56
N PRO A 750 13.82 19.17 -8.33
CA PRO A 750 14.74 18.86 -7.25
C PRO A 750 14.73 17.36 -6.94
N ARG A 751 15.90 16.82 -6.57
CA ARG A 751 16.03 15.45 -6.07
C ARG A 751 15.43 15.35 -4.68
N PHE A 752 15.05 14.15 -4.25
CA PHE A 752 14.47 13.94 -2.93
C PHE A 752 15.33 14.51 -1.79
N GLY A 753 16.66 14.35 -1.84
CA GLY A 753 17.57 14.89 -0.81
C GLY A 753 17.66 16.42 -0.78
N MET A 754 17.21 17.13 -1.82
CA MET A 754 17.26 18.60 -1.89
C MET A 754 16.15 19.28 -1.10
N PHE A 755 15.22 18.51 -0.52
CA PHE A 755 14.17 19.01 0.38
C PHE A 755 14.58 18.94 1.86
N GLU A 756 15.85 18.67 2.15
CA GLU A 756 16.40 18.80 3.50
C GLU A 756 16.38 20.27 3.94
N THR A 757 15.88 20.50 5.15
CA THR A 757 15.84 21.81 5.79
C THR A 757 16.56 21.76 7.13
N ASP A 758 17.20 22.86 7.50
CA ASP A 758 17.78 23.02 8.83
C ASP A 758 16.65 23.16 9.87
N LEU A 759 16.61 22.24 10.84
CA LEU A 759 15.60 22.17 11.90
C LEU A 759 16.26 22.09 13.27
N ILE A 760 15.53 22.55 14.28
CA ILE A 760 15.86 22.39 15.69
C ILE A 760 15.26 21.06 16.17
N LEU A 761 16.08 20.03 16.36
CA LEU A 761 15.64 18.73 16.86
C LEU A 761 15.69 18.70 18.39
N MET A 762 14.54 18.41 19.00
CA MET A 762 14.33 18.27 20.43
C MET A 762 14.16 16.79 20.74
N ILE A 763 15.08 16.24 21.52
CA ILE A 763 15.14 14.81 21.81
C ILE A 763 14.78 14.60 23.28
N SER A 764 13.66 13.93 23.56
CA SER A 764 13.16 13.65 24.91
C SER A 764 12.80 12.18 25.11
N ASP A 765 12.51 11.79 26.35
CA ASP A 765 11.97 10.46 26.70
C ASP A 765 10.53 10.23 26.21
N THR A 766 9.85 11.29 25.76
CA THR A 766 8.48 11.22 25.20
C THR A 766 8.44 11.17 23.68
N GLY A 767 9.59 11.32 23.02
CA GLY A 767 9.72 11.38 21.56
C GLY A 767 10.68 12.48 21.10
N SER A 768 10.95 12.50 19.79
CA SER A 768 11.80 13.48 19.14
C SER A 768 10.97 14.39 18.22
N VAL A 769 11.08 15.71 18.40
CA VAL A 769 10.32 16.73 17.66
C VAL A 769 11.28 17.66 16.94
N ALA A 770 11.09 17.84 15.64
CA ALA A 770 11.84 18.81 14.85
C ALA A 770 11.03 20.09 14.70
N TYR A 771 11.63 21.24 15.00
CA TYR A 771 11.01 22.55 14.92
C TYR A 771 11.70 23.40 13.84
N ASP A 772 10.91 23.96 12.94
CA ASP A 772 11.33 24.97 11.98
C ASP A 772 11.13 26.37 12.57
N PRO A 773 12.19 27.10 12.95
CA PRO A 773 12.07 28.45 13.49
C PRO A 773 11.73 29.51 12.45
N VAL A 774 11.83 29.22 11.15
CA VAL A 774 11.48 30.15 10.07
C VAL A 774 10.00 30.04 9.74
N GLY A 775 9.51 28.82 9.49
CA GLY A 775 8.10 28.53 9.27
C GLY A 775 7.25 28.54 10.54
N ASN A 776 7.90 28.47 11.71
CA ASN A 776 7.26 28.26 13.01
C ASN A 776 6.39 26.99 13.06
N GLU A 777 6.90 25.89 12.50
CA GLU A 777 6.18 24.62 12.38
C GLU A 777 6.91 23.51 13.17
N CYS A 778 6.14 22.59 13.75
CA CYS A 778 6.66 21.42 14.44
C CYS A 778 6.35 20.14 13.66
N PHE A 779 7.29 19.21 13.68
CA PHE A 779 7.19 17.92 13.03
C PHE A 779 7.62 16.81 13.99
N VAL A 780 6.92 15.67 13.94
CA VAL A 780 7.34 14.46 14.64
C VAL A 780 8.51 13.84 13.87
N ALA A 781 9.66 13.72 14.53
CA ALA A 781 10.83 13.02 13.98
C ALA A 781 10.92 11.57 14.46
N SER A 782 10.52 11.28 15.70
CA SER A 782 10.40 9.93 16.24
C SER A 782 9.36 9.86 17.36
N GLU A 783 8.55 8.80 17.37
CA GLU A 783 7.64 8.50 18.50
C GLU A 783 8.30 7.59 19.55
N SER A 784 9.58 7.23 19.38
CA SER A 784 10.28 6.30 20.27
C SER A 784 10.45 6.89 21.68
N THR A 785 10.17 6.04 22.67
CA THR A 785 10.34 6.33 24.11
C THR A 785 11.52 5.59 24.72
N GLU A 786 12.43 5.05 23.88
CA GLU A 786 13.62 4.31 24.32
C GLU A 786 14.73 5.24 24.85
N ILE A 787 14.60 6.53 24.59
CA ILE A 787 15.58 7.54 24.99
C ILE A 787 15.49 7.75 26.51
N PRO A 788 16.61 7.61 27.25
CA PRO A 788 16.59 7.87 28.67
C PRO A 788 16.43 9.37 28.94
N LYS A 789 15.60 9.73 29.92
CA LYS A 789 15.38 11.13 30.32
C LYS A 789 16.68 11.93 30.52
N ASN A 790 17.63 11.35 31.24
CA ASN A 790 18.95 11.95 31.42
C ASN A 790 19.90 11.44 30.32
N HIS A 791 20.11 12.27 29.31
CA HIS A 791 21.00 11.95 28.19
C HIS A 791 21.74 13.18 27.68
N CYS A 792 22.80 12.93 26.91
CA CYS A 792 23.48 13.90 26.07
C CYS A 792 23.27 13.48 24.62
N SER A 793 23.13 14.46 23.73
CA SER A 793 23.00 14.21 22.30
C SER A 793 24.08 14.96 21.52
N LEU A 794 24.36 14.45 20.32
CA LEU A 794 25.38 14.96 19.42
C LEU A 794 24.88 14.80 18.00
N VAL A 795 25.08 15.84 17.19
CA VAL A 795 25.00 15.77 15.73
C VAL A 795 26.42 15.81 15.17
N THR A 796 26.74 14.88 14.27
CA THR A 796 28.03 14.84 13.58
C THR A 796 28.06 15.84 12.43
N LYS A 797 29.26 16.14 11.92
CA LYS A 797 29.42 16.93 10.69
C LYS A 797 28.72 16.27 9.48
N GLU A 798 28.61 14.95 9.48
CA GLU A 798 27.87 14.18 8.48
C GLU A 798 26.35 14.07 8.79
N ASN A 799 25.83 14.89 9.71
CA ASN A 799 24.42 14.94 10.08
C ASN A 799 23.87 13.62 10.67
N GLN A 800 24.72 12.84 11.34
CA GLN A 800 24.31 11.66 12.11
C GLN A 800 24.03 12.07 13.55
N VAL A 801 22.91 11.63 14.11
CA VAL A 801 22.52 12.00 15.47
C VAL A 801 22.76 10.82 16.40
N PHE A 802 23.47 11.07 17.50
CA PHE A 802 23.77 10.10 18.54
C PHE A 802 23.26 10.57 19.89
N VAL A 803 22.85 9.61 20.72
CA VAL A 803 22.45 9.84 22.10
C VAL A 803 23.20 8.88 23.00
N ALA A 804 23.74 9.39 24.11
CA ALA A 804 24.32 8.60 25.17
C ALA A 804 23.72 8.99 26.51
N GLY A 805 23.36 8.03 27.36
CA GLY A 805 22.82 8.34 28.68
C GLY A 805 22.09 7.20 29.36
N GLY A 806 21.40 7.52 30.45
CA GLY A 806 20.65 6.54 31.23
C GLY A 806 21.51 5.40 31.80
N PHE A 807 20.81 4.31 32.12
CA PHE A 807 21.35 3.18 32.87
C PHE A 807 20.79 1.88 32.30
N LEU A 808 21.68 0.98 31.91
CA LEU A 808 21.37 -0.33 31.33
C LEU A 808 22.09 -1.42 32.12
N LEU A 809 21.36 -2.48 32.47
CA LEU A 809 21.93 -3.68 33.07
C LEU A 809 22.38 -4.63 31.94
N ASN A 810 23.67 -4.91 31.86
CA ASN A 810 24.26 -5.79 30.88
C ASN A 810 24.41 -7.21 31.47
N GLU A 811 23.56 -8.15 31.07
CA GLU A 811 23.53 -9.52 31.62
C GLU A 811 24.75 -10.37 31.19
N ASP A 812 25.40 -9.99 30.09
CA ASP A 812 26.51 -10.76 29.49
C ASP A 812 27.86 -10.52 30.19
N ASN A 813 28.03 -9.37 30.86
CA ASN A 813 29.27 -9.03 31.57
C ASN A 813 29.07 -9.12 33.09
N LYS A 814 29.46 -10.27 33.67
CA LYS A 814 29.34 -10.53 35.12
C LYS A 814 30.29 -9.68 35.98
N GLU A 815 31.35 -9.12 35.41
CA GLU A 815 32.34 -8.31 36.15
C GLU A 815 31.90 -6.85 36.26
N GLU A 816 31.33 -6.29 35.18
CA GLU A 816 30.72 -4.95 35.17
C GLU A 816 29.31 -4.99 34.56
N PRO A 817 28.28 -5.25 35.38
CA PRO A 817 26.93 -5.47 34.88
C PRO A 817 26.20 -4.17 34.49
N LEU A 818 26.85 -3.00 34.58
CA LEU A 818 26.20 -1.71 34.40
C LEU A 818 26.85 -0.94 33.25
N SER A 819 26.03 -0.38 32.37
CA SER A 819 26.43 0.43 31.21
C SER A 819 25.43 1.56 30.98
N SER A 820 25.73 2.46 30.05
CA SER A 820 24.78 3.49 29.61
C SER A 820 24.31 3.20 28.18
N TYR A 821 23.09 3.61 27.85
CA TYR A 821 22.56 3.51 26.50
C TYR A 821 23.43 4.31 25.54
N PHE A 822 23.60 3.77 24.33
CA PHE A 822 24.19 4.48 23.21
C PHE A 822 23.34 4.18 21.98
N LEU A 823 22.72 5.21 21.42
CA LEU A 823 21.72 5.12 20.37
C LEU A 823 22.10 6.01 19.20
N GLN A 824 21.73 5.61 17.98
CA GLN A 824 21.87 6.41 16.77
C GLN A 824 20.51 6.60 16.11
N PHE A 825 20.14 7.83 15.76
CA PHE A 825 18.88 8.11 15.05
C PHE A 825 19.01 7.73 13.57
N ASP A 826 18.03 6.98 13.06
CA ASP A 826 17.88 6.70 11.64
C ASP A 826 16.80 7.61 11.00
N PRO A 827 17.18 8.63 10.21
CA PRO A 827 16.25 9.55 9.59
C PRO A 827 15.40 8.93 8.47
N VAL A 828 15.69 7.68 8.05
CA VAL A 828 14.89 6.96 7.05
C VAL A 828 13.69 6.31 7.71
N SER A 829 13.91 5.54 8.78
CA SER A 829 12.84 4.85 9.51
C SER A 829 12.15 5.71 10.57
N GLY A 830 12.82 6.77 11.07
CA GLY A 830 12.35 7.54 12.22
C GLY A 830 12.57 6.82 13.55
N GLU A 831 13.39 5.78 13.59
CA GLU A 831 13.67 4.96 14.77
C GLU A 831 15.06 5.26 15.37
N TRP A 832 15.24 4.89 16.64
CA TRP A 832 16.54 4.93 17.33
C TRP A 832 17.17 3.54 17.33
N LEU A 833 18.34 3.42 16.70
CA LEU A 833 19.08 2.18 16.60
C LEU A 833 19.98 1.99 17.82
N GLY A 834 19.91 0.81 18.45
CA GLY A 834 20.80 0.41 19.53
C GLY A 834 22.23 0.19 19.03
N MET A 835 23.18 0.95 19.57
CA MET A 835 24.60 0.80 19.32
C MET A 835 25.27 0.05 20.49
N PRO A 836 26.52 -0.44 20.36
CA PRO A 836 27.25 -1.01 21.48
C PRO A 836 27.20 -0.07 22.69
N SER A 837 26.74 -0.57 23.84
CA SER A 837 26.49 0.27 25.01
C SER A 837 27.78 0.90 25.54
N LEU A 838 27.65 2.12 26.09
CA LEU A 838 28.78 2.85 26.66
C LEU A 838 29.27 2.12 27.93
N PRO A 839 30.53 1.66 27.96
CA PRO A 839 31.10 1.02 29.15
C PRO A 839 31.30 2.04 30.29
N GLY A 840 30.99 1.61 31.51
CA GLY A 840 31.09 2.44 32.70
C GLY A 840 29.93 3.45 32.80
N PRO A 841 28.91 3.19 33.63
CA PRO A 841 27.71 4.02 33.71
C PRO A 841 28.05 5.39 34.29
N ARG A 842 27.77 6.45 33.53
CA ARG A 842 28.16 7.81 33.89
C ARG A 842 27.09 8.83 33.52
N CYS A 843 27.08 9.97 34.21
CA CYS A 843 26.22 11.11 33.92
C CYS A 843 27.00 12.43 33.92
N LEU A 844 26.38 13.51 33.44
CA LEU A 844 26.99 14.86 33.38
C LEU A 844 28.36 14.87 32.67
N PHE A 845 28.54 13.99 31.69
CA PHE A 845 29.70 13.92 30.81
C PHE A 845 29.49 14.82 29.58
N GLY A 846 30.56 15.09 28.84
CA GLY A 846 30.47 15.72 27.53
C GLY A 846 30.43 14.69 26.41
N LEU A 847 29.61 14.94 25.39
CA LEU A 847 29.52 14.14 24.17
C LEU A 847 29.94 14.99 22.97
N THR A 848 30.90 14.51 22.18
CA THR A 848 31.43 15.27 21.03
C THR A 848 32.05 14.33 20.00
N GLU A 849 32.42 14.84 18.83
CA GLU A 849 33.09 14.06 17.79
C GLU A 849 34.46 14.62 17.45
N ALA A 850 35.35 13.77 16.95
CA ALA A 850 36.45 14.22 16.14
C ALA A 850 36.80 13.14 15.12
N GLU A 851 37.09 13.59 13.90
CA GLU A 851 37.40 12.72 12.77
C GLU A 851 36.30 11.69 12.50
N ASN A 852 36.52 10.42 12.84
CA ASN A 852 35.54 9.35 12.67
C ASN A 852 35.11 8.70 13.98
N SER A 853 35.33 9.36 15.11
CA SER A 853 35.07 8.80 16.42
C SER A 853 34.24 9.72 17.29
N ILE A 854 33.42 9.11 18.15
CA ILE A 854 32.59 9.80 19.13
C ILE A 854 33.27 9.70 20.50
N PHE A 855 33.44 10.83 21.15
CA PHE A 855 34.12 10.97 22.42
C PHE A 855 33.11 11.21 23.53
N VAL A 856 33.22 10.41 24.59
CA VAL A 856 32.53 10.60 25.87
C VAL A 856 33.58 11.01 26.90
N VAL A 857 33.51 12.26 27.34
CA VAL A 857 34.57 12.90 28.10
C VAL A 857 34.14 13.13 29.55
N GLY A 858 34.94 12.64 30.50
CA GLY A 858 34.75 12.85 31.94
C GLY A 858 33.38 12.40 32.46
N GLY A 859 32.78 13.21 33.31
CA GLY A 859 31.48 12.96 33.94
C GLY A 859 31.60 12.45 35.37
N LYS A 860 30.53 11.83 35.85
CA LYS A 860 30.43 11.29 37.20
C LYS A 860 29.89 9.87 37.16
N GLU A 861 30.50 8.97 37.90
CA GLU A 861 30.04 7.58 37.98
C GLU A 861 28.67 7.47 38.65
N MET A 862 27.85 6.57 38.11
CA MET A 862 26.53 6.22 38.63
C MET A 862 26.59 4.94 39.49
N LYS A 863 27.53 4.90 40.45
CA LYS A 863 27.77 3.80 41.41
C LYS A 863 27.91 4.36 42.84
N GLU A 864 27.84 3.50 43.86
CA GLU A 864 28.12 3.90 45.26
C GLU A 864 29.52 4.49 45.37
N GLY A 865 29.64 5.76 45.79
CA GLY A 865 30.92 6.50 45.89
C GLY A 865 30.99 7.77 45.04
N GLU A 866 30.18 7.87 43.96
CA GLU A 866 29.96 9.10 43.18
C GLU A 866 31.25 9.85 42.74
N HIS A 867 32.24 9.12 42.21
CA HIS A 867 33.53 9.69 41.79
C HIS A 867 33.42 10.51 40.49
N VAL A 868 34.15 11.63 40.43
CA VAL A 868 34.31 12.40 39.20
C VAL A 868 35.39 11.78 38.34
N LEU A 869 35.12 11.65 37.05
CA LEU A 869 35.97 10.97 36.08
C LEU A 869 36.85 11.95 35.31
N ASP A 870 38.06 11.51 34.99
CA ASP A 870 38.96 12.08 33.98
C ASP A 870 39.04 11.20 32.72
N SER A 871 38.46 10.00 32.73
CA SER A 871 38.49 9.06 31.62
C SER A 871 37.75 9.57 30.38
N VAL A 872 38.25 9.16 29.21
CA VAL A 872 37.71 9.54 27.90
C VAL A 872 37.45 8.27 27.11
N MET A 873 36.18 7.96 26.87
CA MET A 873 35.79 6.82 26.05
C MET A 873 35.66 7.25 24.59
N ILE A 874 36.18 6.43 23.68
CA ILE A 874 36.09 6.65 22.25
C ILE A 874 35.27 5.53 21.63
N TYR A 875 34.24 5.89 20.88
CA TYR A 875 33.56 4.98 20.00
C TYR A 875 34.07 5.16 18.57
N ASP A 876 34.71 4.14 18.01
CA ASP A 876 35.11 4.13 16.62
C ASP A 876 33.94 3.69 15.73
N ARG A 877 33.48 4.61 14.86
CA ARG A 877 32.37 4.38 13.94
C ARG A 877 32.71 3.37 12.83
N GLN A 878 33.98 3.07 12.58
CA GLN A 878 34.39 2.06 11.60
C GLN A 878 34.41 0.66 12.16
N SER A 879 35.04 0.46 13.33
CA SER A 879 35.12 -0.87 13.94
C SER A 879 33.93 -1.23 14.84
N PHE A 880 33.03 -0.26 15.09
CA PHE A 880 31.87 -0.38 15.99
C PHE A 880 32.26 -0.82 17.40
N LYS A 881 33.36 -0.25 17.92
CA LYS A 881 33.92 -0.63 19.22
C LYS A 881 34.20 0.59 20.07
N TRP A 882 34.00 0.41 21.37
CA TRP A 882 34.49 1.31 22.39
C TRP A 882 35.95 1.01 22.70
N GLY A 883 36.73 2.07 22.88
CA GLY A 883 38.07 2.08 23.43
C GLY A 883 38.23 3.24 24.42
N GLU A 884 39.41 3.36 24.99
CA GLU A 884 39.77 4.44 25.90
C GLU A 884 40.87 5.31 25.26
N SER A 885 40.73 6.63 25.39
CA SER A 885 41.72 7.62 24.97
C SER A 885 42.63 8.01 26.12
N ASP A 886 43.63 8.85 25.84
CA ASP A 886 44.35 9.60 26.87
C ASP A 886 43.36 10.35 27.78
N PRO A 887 43.45 10.15 29.11
CA PRO A 887 42.55 10.77 30.06
C PRO A 887 42.80 12.28 30.13
N LEU A 888 41.80 13.00 30.59
CA LEU A 888 41.93 14.42 30.89
C LEU A 888 43.01 14.65 31.97
N PRO A 889 43.72 15.79 31.94
CA PRO A 889 44.67 16.14 33.00
C PRO A 889 44.02 16.42 34.37
N TYR A 890 42.69 16.35 34.46
CA TYR A 890 41.90 16.61 35.66
C TYR A 890 40.51 15.96 35.56
N THR A 891 39.94 15.60 36.70
CA THR A 891 38.57 15.09 36.82
C THR A 891 37.55 16.22 36.66
N VAL A 892 36.50 16.02 35.86
CA VAL A 892 35.48 17.06 35.63
C VAL A 892 34.09 16.50 35.29
N TYR A 893 33.04 17.15 35.79
CA TYR A 893 31.64 16.86 35.41
C TYR A 893 30.84 18.15 35.18
N GLY A 894 29.74 18.06 34.41
CA GLY A 894 28.90 19.22 34.07
C GLY A 894 29.63 20.30 33.27
N HIS A 895 30.65 19.90 32.51
CA HIS A 895 31.43 20.73 31.60
C HIS A 895 30.77 20.77 30.21
N GLY A 896 31.14 21.76 29.40
CA GLY A 896 30.76 21.82 28.00
C GLY A 896 31.81 21.16 27.11
N THR A 897 31.38 20.47 26.05
CA THR A 897 32.26 19.92 25.02
C THR A 897 31.85 20.40 23.64
N VAL A 898 32.82 20.79 22.81
CA VAL A 898 32.59 21.13 21.41
C VAL A 898 33.70 20.59 20.53
N SER A 899 33.35 20.27 19.29
CA SER A 899 34.28 19.90 18.24
C SER A 899 34.48 21.04 17.28
N HIS A 900 35.72 21.32 16.92
CA HIS A 900 36.02 22.24 15.82
C HIS A 900 37.33 21.88 15.15
N ASN A 901 37.31 21.79 13.81
CA ASN A 901 38.46 21.43 12.98
C ASN A 901 39.18 20.15 13.42
N GLY A 902 38.42 19.13 13.82
CA GLY A 902 38.96 17.83 14.25
C GLY A 902 39.59 17.83 15.65
N LEU A 903 39.42 18.91 16.42
CA LEU A 903 39.89 19.03 17.79
C LEU A 903 38.70 19.01 18.76
N VAL A 904 38.91 18.41 19.93
CA VAL A 904 37.90 18.32 20.99
C VAL A 904 38.23 19.32 22.08
N TYR A 905 37.29 20.23 22.38
CA TYR A 905 37.44 21.22 23.44
C TYR A 905 36.60 20.83 24.66
N VAL A 906 37.18 21.00 25.85
CA VAL A 906 36.56 20.72 27.15
C VAL A 906 36.61 21.97 27.98
N ILE A 907 35.44 22.47 28.39
CA ILE A 907 35.28 23.84 28.90
C ILE A 907 34.53 23.81 30.22
N GLY A 908 35.11 24.44 31.24
CA GLY A 908 34.45 24.65 32.54
C GLY A 908 34.08 23.35 33.26
N GLY A 909 32.92 23.36 33.94
CA GLY A 909 32.44 22.25 34.76
C GLY A 909 32.80 22.38 36.23
N LYS A 910 32.63 21.28 36.97
CA LYS A 910 33.00 21.16 38.38
C LYS A 910 34.07 20.10 38.55
N ALA A 911 35.05 20.41 39.39
CA ALA A 911 36.05 19.43 39.83
C ALA A 911 35.49 18.55 40.96
N GLU A 912 36.24 17.52 41.37
CA GLU A 912 35.94 16.68 42.54
C GLU A 912 35.65 17.51 43.81
N SER A 913 36.28 18.68 43.95
CA SER A 913 36.04 19.62 45.05
C SER A 913 34.67 20.32 45.02
N LYS A 914 33.82 20.00 44.04
CA LYS A 914 32.50 20.59 43.75
C LYS A 914 32.50 22.08 43.39
N LYS A 915 33.68 22.68 43.22
CA LYS A 915 33.85 24.07 42.78
C LYS A 915 33.84 24.16 41.27
N CYS A 916 33.24 25.21 40.73
CA CYS A 916 33.27 25.49 39.30
C CYS A 916 34.70 25.83 38.88
N ILE A 917 35.10 25.38 37.71
CA ILE A 917 36.41 25.68 37.12
C ILE A 917 36.25 26.54 35.87
N ARG A 918 37.30 27.32 35.58
CA ARG A 918 37.40 28.15 34.36
C ARG A 918 38.33 27.56 33.30
N LYS A 919 38.78 26.32 33.51
CA LYS A 919 39.77 25.66 32.64
C LYS A 919 39.18 25.37 31.27
N VAL A 920 40.05 25.44 30.27
CA VAL A 920 39.75 25.11 28.88
C VAL A 920 40.88 24.22 28.41
N SER A 921 40.54 23.01 27.97
CA SER A 921 41.51 22.05 27.43
C SER A 921 41.11 21.66 26.02
N VAL A 922 42.09 21.46 25.15
CA VAL A 922 41.87 20.94 23.80
C VAL A 922 42.64 19.64 23.62
N TYR A 923 41.99 18.65 23.01
CA TYR A 923 42.59 17.38 22.62
C TYR A 923 42.78 17.34 21.13
N ASN A 924 43.97 16.89 20.72
CA ASN A 924 44.28 16.60 19.34
C ASN A 924 44.37 15.08 19.13
N PRO A 925 43.36 14.44 18.47
CA PRO A 925 43.34 13.00 18.28
C PRO A 925 44.47 12.50 17.35
N THR A 926 44.97 13.34 16.42
CA THR A 926 46.11 12.95 15.56
C THR A 926 47.44 12.89 16.29
N LYS A 927 47.56 13.64 17.40
CA LYS A 927 48.79 13.77 18.17
C LYS A 927 48.73 13.10 19.53
N PHE A 928 47.56 12.64 19.95
CA PHE A 928 47.33 12.04 21.26
C PHE A 928 47.80 12.97 22.39
N GLU A 929 47.46 14.27 22.30
CA GLU A 929 47.91 15.28 23.27
C GLU A 929 46.76 16.18 23.74
N TRP A 930 46.71 16.38 25.07
CA TRP A 930 45.89 17.41 25.72
C TRP A 930 46.71 18.68 25.93
N LYS A 931 46.12 19.84 25.62
CA LYS A 931 46.74 21.15 25.83
C LYS A 931 45.79 22.09 26.56
N GLU A 932 46.29 22.76 27.60
CA GLU A 932 45.55 23.81 28.29
C GLU A 932 45.57 25.12 27.47
N LEU A 933 44.41 25.75 27.35
CA LEU A 933 44.19 27.00 26.62
C LEU A 933 43.91 28.15 27.57
N ALA A 934 43.67 29.35 27.04
CA ALA A 934 43.31 30.50 27.87
C ALA A 934 42.01 30.19 28.65
N PRO A 935 41.98 30.40 29.97
CA PRO A 935 40.80 30.11 30.78
C PRO A 935 39.69 31.15 30.57
N MET A 936 38.44 30.74 30.79
CA MET A 936 37.30 31.66 30.85
C MET A 936 37.49 32.72 31.93
N LYS A 937 36.81 33.87 31.81
CA LYS A 937 36.79 34.88 32.85
C LYS A 937 36.00 34.39 34.07
N LEU A 938 34.82 33.82 33.85
CA LEU A 938 33.94 33.30 34.89
C LEU A 938 33.98 31.76 34.93
N ALA A 939 34.15 31.20 36.12
CA ALA A 939 34.05 29.76 36.34
C ALA A 939 32.57 29.33 36.37
N ARG A 940 32.19 28.35 35.53
CA ARG A 940 30.79 27.93 35.34
C ARG A 940 30.66 26.44 35.01
N SER A 941 29.50 25.85 35.30
CA SER A 941 29.09 24.47 34.99
C SER A 941 27.63 24.45 34.56
N LEU A 942 27.17 23.39 33.87
CA LEU A 942 25.79 23.28 33.36
C LEU A 942 25.39 24.54 32.56
N PHE A 943 26.22 24.91 31.59
CA PHE A 943 26.07 26.11 30.77
C PHE A 943 25.90 25.72 29.30
N ALA A 944 25.43 26.65 28.48
CA ALA A 944 25.28 26.42 27.05
C ALA A 944 26.61 26.66 26.34
N VAL A 945 27.00 25.77 25.41
CA VAL A 945 28.21 25.92 24.61
C VAL A 945 27.93 25.59 23.16
N THR A 946 28.47 26.39 22.22
CA THR A 946 28.39 26.07 20.79
C THR A 946 29.53 26.72 20.02
N VAL A 947 29.79 26.22 18.82
CA VAL A 947 30.69 26.87 17.87
C VAL A 947 29.84 27.66 16.88
N HIS A 948 30.12 28.95 16.74
CA HIS A 948 29.46 29.82 15.79
C HIS A 948 30.51 30.74 15.17
N ASN A 949 30.52 30.89 13.84
CA ASN A 949 31.49 31.73 13.11
C ASN A 949 32.96 31.51 13.49
N ASN A 950 33.40 30.25 13.64
CA ASN A 950 34.75 29.84 14.08
C ASN A 950 35.17 30.33 15.49
N GLN A 951 34.21 30.69 16.33
CA GLN A 951 34.42 31.07 17.72
C GLN A 951 33.58 30.17 18.64
N ILE A 952 34.03 29.98 19.88
CA ILE A 952 33.29 29.18 20.87
C ILE A 952 32.53 30.14 21.78
N TYR A 953 31.22 30.00 21.80
CA TYR A 953 30.33 30.78 22.65
C TYR A 953 30.01 29.96 23.91
N VAL A 954 30.08 30.60 25.07
CA VAL A 954 29.58 30.05 26.34
C VAL A 954 28.58 31.01 26.93
N ALA A 955 27.39 30.51 27.29
CA ALA A 955 26.31 31.33 27.80
C ALA A 955 25.71 30.70 29.06
N THR A 956 25.32 31.57 30.00
CA THR A 956 24.66 31.21 31.26
C THR A 956 25.44 30.17 32.09
N GLY A 957 24.80 29.48 33.02
CA GLY A 957 25.38 28.41 33.82
C GLY A 957 25.24 28.58 35.33
N VAL A 958 25.67 27.55 36.05
CA VAL A 958 25.85 27.54 37.50
C VAL A 958 27.27 27.97 37.84
N THR A 959 27.38 28.95 38.73
CA THR A 959 28.62 29.41 39.37
C THR A 959 28.65 28.95 40.83
N ASP A 960 29.75 29.21 41.54
CA ASP A 960 29.83 28.91 42.99
C ASP A 960 28.85 29.75 43.83
N THR A 961 28.31 30.84 43.29
CA THR A 961 27.43 31.79 44.00
C THR A 961 25.97 31.78 43.53
N GLY A 962 25.62 31.03 42.48
CA GLY A 962 24.27 31.03 41.91
C GLY A 962 24.25 30.80 40.40
N LEU A 963 23.23 31.31 39.72
CA LEU A 963 23.13 31.30 38.26
C LEU A 963 23.84 32.52 37.65
N THR A 964 24.07 32.50 36.34
CA THR A 964 24.61 33.66 35.61
C THR A 964 23.89 33.83 34.28
N SER A 965 23.81 35.08 33.79
CA SER A 965 23.34 35.49 32.46
C SER A 965 24.50 35.76 31.48
N THR A 966 25.74 35.79 31.99
CA THR A 966 26.90 36.26 31.21
C THR A 966 27.19 35.36 30.02
N VAL A 967 27.61 35.98 28.91
CA VAL A 967 28.05 35.30 27.69
C VAL A 967 29.51 35.68 27.41
N GLU A 968 30.34 34.68 27.18
CA GLU A 968 31.75 34.86 26.80
C GLU A 968 32.01 34.18 25.45
N VAL A 969 32.89 34.79 24.65
CA VAL A 969 33.27 34.27 23.33
C VAL A 969 34.76 34.03 23.31
N TYR A 970 35.16 32.84 22.89
CA TYR A 970 36.53 32.43 22.71
C TYR A 970 36.88 32.45 21.23
N ASP A 971 37.83 33.32 20.88
CA ASP A 971 38.44 33.33 19.57
C ASP A 971 39.54 32.25 19.50
N ILE A 972 39.26 31.21 18.72
CA ILE A 972 40.14 30.04 18.53
C ILE A 972 41.47 30.46 17.89
N ALA A 973 41.48 31.46 16.99
CA ALA A 973 42.68 31.88 16.29
C ALA A 973 43.63 32.66 17.21
N THR A 974 43.08 33.50 18.09
CA THR A 974 43.90 34.33 18.99
C THR A 974 44.09 33.74 20.39
N ASN A 975 43.39 32.66 20.72
CA ASN A 975 43.38 32.03 22.05
C ASN A 975 43.03 33.04 23.15
N LYS A 976 41.95 33.82 22.95
CA LYS A 976 41.49 34.86 23.88
C LYS A 976 39.98 34.83 24.08
N TRP A 977 39.57 35.20 25.29
CA TRP A 977 38.17 35.39 25.67
C TRP A 977 37.77 36.86 25.65
N SER A 978 36.61 37.15 25.09
CA SER A 978 35.94 38.46 25.12
C SER A 978 34.55 38.33 25.73
N GLU A 979 34.04 39.44 26.27
CA GLU A 979 32.64 39.53 26.70
C GLU A 979 31.73 39.67 25.47
N PHE A 980 30.50 39.18 25.61
CA PHE A 980 29.45 39.27 24.62
C PHE A 980 28.14 39.73 25.29
N VAL A 981 27.12 40.02 24.47
CA VAL A 981 25.81 40.45 24.95
C VAL A 981 25.22 39.41 25.90
N GLU A 982 24.95 39.83 27.14
CA GLU A 982 24.39 38.95 28.17
C GLU A 982 23.03 38.40 27.77
N PHE A 983 22.73 37.16 28.17
CA PHE A 983 21.43 36.57 27.96
C PHE A 983 20.38 37.25 28.89
N PRO A 984 19.13 37.46 28.47
CA PRO A 984 18.17 38.26 29.25
C PRO A 984 17.77 37.72 30.63
N GLN A 985 18.15 36.47 30.96
CA GLN A 985 17.80 35.82 32.23
C GLN A 985 18.96 34.94 32.72
N GLU A 986 19.18 34.84 34.03
CA GLU A 986 20.13 33.86 34.57
C GLU A 986 19.56 32.44 34.47
N ARG A 987 20.31 31.51 33.86
CA ARG A 987 19.86 30.12 33.65
C ARG A 987 20.95 29.09 33.91
N SER A 988 20.54 27.85 34.11
CA SER A 988 21.41 26.66 34.02
C SER A 988 20.87 25.67 32.98
N SER A 989 21.72 24.77 32.49
CA SER A 989 21.39 23.73 31.50
C SER A 989 20.69 24.25 30.24
N MET A 990 20.97 25.49 29.85
CA MET A 990 20.47 26.05 28.60
C MET A 990 21.18 25.37 27.42
N ASN A 991 20.47 25.18 26.31
CA ASN A 991 21.05 24.68 25.07
C ASN A 991 21.34 25.85 24.13
N MET A 992 22.45 25.81 23.41
CA MET A 992 22.79 26.80 22.40
C MET A 992 23.24 26.10 21.14
N ILE A 993 22.65 26.48 20.01
CA ILE A 993 22.89 25.86 18.72
C ILE A 993 23.18 26.92 17.66
N SER A 994 24.13 26.62 16.79
CA SER A 994 24.41 27.40 15.59
C SER A 994 23.68 26.75 14.42
N MET A 995 22.82 27.51 13.74
CA MET A 995 22.08 27.03 12.58
C MET A 995 22.09 28.11 11.50
N GLY A 996 22.79 27.82 10.39
CA GLY A 996 23.11 28.84 9.39
C GLY A 996 23.93 29.98 9.99
N GLU A 997 23.54 31.23 9.69
CA GLU A 997 24.14 32.44 10.26
C GLU A 997 23.50 32.86 11.60
N CYS A 998 22.58 32.07 12.14
CA CYS A 998 21.84 32.40 13.36
C CYS A 998 22.31 31.58 14.57
N LEU A 999 22.34 32.24 15.73
CA LEU A 999 22.58 31.61 17.03
C LEU A 999 21.26 31.52 17.80
N TYR A 1000 20.90 30.33 18.25
CA TYR A 1000 19.68 30.08 19.03
C TYR A 1000 20.03 29.63 20.45
N ALA A 1001 19.23 30.09 21.41
CA ALA A 1001 19.26 29.64 22.79
C ALA A 1001 17.90 29.04 23.16
N VAL A 1002 17.90 27.83 23.71
CA VAL A 1002 16.68 27.05 23.99
C VAL A 1002 16.67 26.55 25.42
N GLY A 1003 15.59 26.91 26.13
CA GLY A 1003 15.24 26.41 27.44
C GLY A 1003 16.25 26.67 28.57
N GLY A 1004 16.41 25.68 29.45
CA GLY A 1004 17.22 25.75 30.67
C GLY A 1004 16.40 26.08 31.92
N PHE A 1005 17.02 26.06 33.09
CA PHE A 1005 16.35 26.28 34.38
C PHE A 1005 16.63 27.68 34.91
N ALA A 1006 15.56 28.41 35.24
CA ALA A 1006 15.62 29.73 35.86
C ALA A 1006 14.97 29.70 37.25
N MET A 1007 15.35 30.64 38.12
CA MET A 1007 14.69 30.82 39.41
C MET A 1007 13.44 31.67 39.23
N MET A 1008 12.26 31.08 39.41
CA MET A 1008 10.96 31.73 39.22
C MET A 1008 10.18 31.83 40.53
N PRO A 1009 9.43 32.92 40.77
CA PRO A 1009 8.57 33.02 41.94
C PRO A 1009 7.47 31.94 41.92
N SER A 1010 7.24 31.29 43.05
CA SER A 1010 6.20 30.27 43.22
C SER A 1010 4.96 30.86 43.91
N GLU A 1011 3.75 30.44 43.52
CA GLU A 1011 2.52 30.84 44.24
C GLU A 1011 2.40 30.17 45.62
N THR A 1012 3.19 29.12 45.87
CA THR A 1012 3.07 28.25 47.06
C THR A 1012 4.19 28.47 48.08
N SER A 1013 5.23 29.22 47.74
CA SER A 1013 6.40 29.46 48.59
C SER A 1013 6.93 30.88 48.36
N ASP A 1014 7.36 31.53 49.44
CA ASP A 1014 8.01 32.84 49.38
C ASP A 1014 9.43 32.77 48.76
N GLU A 1015 9.99 31.57 48.61
CA GLU A 1015 11.30 31.35 47.96
C GLU A 1015 11.12 31.03 46.48
N PRO A 1016 11.93 31.63 45.59
CA PRO A 1016 11.91 31.30 44.16
C PRO A 1016 12.32 29.83 43.96
N GLN A 1017 11.62 29.13 43.06
CA GLN A 1017 11.86 27.73 42.74
C GLN A 1017 12.55 27.59 41.37
N PRO A 1018 13.42 26.59 41.19
CA PRO A 1018 13.99 26.28 39.87
C PRO A 1018 12.89 25.73 38.96
N THR A 1019 12.61 26.46 37.89
CA THR A 1019 11.60 26.11 36.89
C THR A 1019 12.27 25.92 35.55
N GLU A 1020 11.92 24.84 34.86
CA GLU A 1020 12.36 24.58 33.49
C GLU A 1020 11.66 25.55 32.54
N MET A 1021 12.46 26.29 31.78
CA MET A 1021 12.01 27.17 30.71
C MET A 1021 12.06 26.36 29.41
N ASN A 1022 11.04 26.54 28.58
CA ASN A 1022 10.91 25.86 27.28
C ASN A 1022 10.74 26.88 26.16
N ASP A 1023 11.41 28.03 26.25
CA ASP A 1023 11.38 29.10 25.27
C ASP A 1023 12.56 29.02 24.30
N ILE A 1024 12.41 29.67 23.16
CA ILE A 1024 13.42 29.76 22.10
C ILE A 1024 13.74 31.22 21.87
N TRP A 1025 15.02 31.53 21.89
CA TRP A 1025 15.58 32.84 21.60
C TRP A 1025 16.53 32.75 20.41
N ARG A 1026 16.60 33.82 19.63
CA ARG A 1026 17.55 33.98 18.53
C ARG A 1026 18.32 35.28 18.71
N PHE A 1027 19.61 35.23 18.47
CA PHE A 1027 20.47 36.41 18.50
C PHE A 1027 20.49 37.09 17.13
N GLU A 1028 20.04 38.33 17.06
CA GLU A 1028 20.03 39.18 15.86
C GLU A 1028 20.28 40.64 16.25
N GLU A 1029 20.95 41.41 15.39
CA GLU A 1029 21.19 42.84 15.58
C GLU A 1029 21.76 43.21 16.98
N ASP A 1030 22.75 42.44 17.44
CA ASP A 1030 23.38 42.62 18.75
C ASP A 1030 22.43 42.48 19.97
N CYS A 1031 21.30 41.77 19.82
CA CYS A 1031 20.37 41.49 20.91
C CYS A 1031 19.74 40.10 20.85
N TRP A 1032 19.28 39.61 22.00
CA TRP A 1032 18.53 38.36 22.10
C TRP A 1032 17.04 38.63 21.91
N ASN A 1033 16.45 38.06 20.86
CA ASN A 1033 15.03 38.17 20.52
C ASN A 1033 14.31 36.86 20.84
N GLY A 1034 13.21 36.94 21.59
CA GLY A 1034 12.37 35.77 21.87
C GLY A 1034 11.55 35.38 20.64
N ILE A 1035 11.73 34.16 20.15
CA ILE A 1035 10.96 33.59 19.03
C ILE A 1035 9.68 32.95 19.56
N LEU A 1036 9.81 32.11 20.58
CA LEU A 1036 8.72 31.29 21.09
C LEU A 1036 8.79 31.24 22.61
N ARG A 1037 7.68 31.55 23.29
CA ARG A 1037 7.63 31.64 24.75
C ARG A 1037 7.57 30.27 25.44
N GLU A 1038 6.98 29.27 24.79
CA GLU A 1038 6.84 27.93 25.36
C GLU A 1038 6.62 26.90 24.25
N ILE A 1039 7.53 25.94 24.14
CA ILE A 1039 7.41 24.75 23.32
C ILE A 1039 7.43 23.52 24.22
N SER A 1040 6.27 22.91 24.45
CA SER A 1040 6.13 21.81 25.43
C SER A 1040 7.06 20.62 25.17
N TYR A 1041 7.49 20.43 23.92
CA TYR A 1041 8.40 19.35 23.51
C TYR A 1041 9.87 19.57 23.87
N ALA A 1042 10.25 20.78 24.31
CA ALA A 1042 11.60 21.05 24.80
C ALA A 1042 11.81 20.59 26.25
N ALA A 1043 10.75 20.22 26.97
CA ALA A 1043 10.84 19.81 28.37
C ALA A 1043 11.67 18.53 28.52
N GLY A 1044 12.73 18.59 29.32
CA GLY A 1044 13.69 17.50 29.49
C GLY A 1044 14.44 17.11 28.22
N ALA A 1045 14.38 17.93 27.17
CA ALA A 1045 14.96 17.61 25.88
C ALA A 1045 16.40 18.10 25.75
N THR A 1046 17.22 17.34 25.03
CA THR A 1046 18.44 17.88 24.44
C THR A 1046 18.12 18.47 23.07
N ILE A 1047 18.85 19.53 22.69
CA ILE A 1047 18.52 20.35 21.51
C ILE A 1047 19.69 20.33 20.53
N LEU A 1048 19.43 19.97 19.27
CA LEU A 1048 20.43 19.91 18.20
C LEU A 1048 19.95 20.70 16.98
N ALA A 1049 20.88 21.26 16.22
CA ALA A 1049 20.63 21.70 14.86
C ALA A 1049 20.87 20.50 13.92
N VAL A 1050 19.88 20.12 13.11
CA VAL A 1050 19.96 18.97 12.21
C VAL A 1050 19.42 19.35 10.83
N LYS A 1051 19.82 18.61 9.81
CA LYS A 1051 19.17 18.65 8.51
C LYS A 1051 18.24 17.46 8.38
N LEU A 1052 16.94 17.71 8.21
CA LEU A 1052 15.97 16.65 7.98
C LEU A 1052 15.07 17.02 6.82
N ASN A 1053 14.62 16.00 6.10
CA ASN A 1053 13.69 16.18 5.01
C ASN A 1053 12.26 16.26 5.55
N THR A 1054 11.65 17.45 5.47
CA THR A 1054 10.29 17.71 5.97
C THR A 1054 9.22 16.85 5.29
N LEU A 1055 9.47 16.35 4.06
CA LEU A 1055 8.55 15.44 3.37
C LEU A 1055 8.47 14.05 4.04
N ARG A 1056 9.48 13.66 4.83
CA ARG A 1056 9.46 12.42 5.63
C ARG A 1056 8.82 12.60 7.00
N LEU A 1057 8.78 13.82 7.50
CA LEU A 1057 8.33 14.10 8.84
C LEU A 1057 6.81 14.29 8.87
N THR A 1058 6.19 13.88 9.96
CA THR A 1058 4.76 14.10 10.14
C THR A 1058 4.54 15.46 10.79
N LYS A 1059 3.89 16.38 10.08
CA LYS A 1059 3.52 17.69 10.62
C LYS A 1059 2.57 17.54 11.81
N MET A 1060 2.85 18.24 12.91
CA MET A 1060 2.06 18.21 14.14
C MET A 1060 0.81 19.09 14.08
#